data_AF-A0A2T0UZC1-F1
#
_entry.id   AF-A0A2T0UZC1-F1
#
_cell.length_a   1.000
_cell.length_b   1.000
_cell.length_c   1.000
_cell.angle_alpha   90.00
_cell.angle_beta   90.00
_cell.angle_gamma   90.00
#
_symmetry.space_group_name_H-M   'P 1'
#
loop_
_entity.id
_entity.type
_entity.pdbx_description
1 polymer ?
#
loop_
_entity_poly.entity_id
_entity_poly.type
_entity_poly.pdbx_seq_one_letter_code
_entity_poly.pdbx_strand_id
1 'polypeptide(L)'
;MRSGIDRSAGDPSIRPQDDLFGHVNGGWVARTEIPADRGRYGTFDQLRENAESQVRDIITAVAEGDPQPGTVARKVGDLYSSFMDAERIEQLGVAPLAPFLQRIDAVQTSSDVMAVLGELLRAGVDGLVHPIVNTDDRDSSRYVVYLEQAGIGLPDEAYYRDAAHEAIRAAYPGHVERMLTLSGAYAGDAAAAAAARVVDLETRIAKAHWDQVANRDAVKTYTLVDRAGLEELTPDVDWDAYLAGVQAPEGAFDQVIARQPDHLRSMAAALTEVDIETWRDWLRWRVVHALAPYLSDAVVAENFDFYGRTLSGVPQIRDRWKRGVALVEDALGEAVGQLYVEKHFPPHAKERMLELVDNLVEAFRRDFDSLEWMGADTRREALAKLEAFTPKIGYPDKWRDYSSLEVEADDLLGNVARATAFEVDRNLAKLGGPVDRDEWFMTPQTVNAYYNPGLNEIVFPAAILQPPFFDVDADDAVNYGGIGAVIGHEIGHGFDDQGSQYDGEGNLRNWWTDSDRANFDGRAQRLIAQFDELESRDAPGHKVNGALTVGENIGDLGGLTIGHAAYRISHEGGEAPVIDGLTGDQRFFYGWAQVWCGLAREAEAVRLLAIDPHSPMDLRANAARNLTEFHEAFDVREGDGMWVPEDERVRIF
;
A
#
# COMPACT_ATOMS: atom_id res chain seq x y z
N MET A 1 3.19 -25.36 26.26
CA MET A 1 3.65 -24.31 25.34
C MET A 1 4.05 -24.98 24.04
N ARG A 2 3.48 -24.54 22.91
CA ARG A 2 3.88 -25.00 21.57
C ARG A 2 4.96 -24.06 21.03
N SER A 3 5.81 -24.53 20.12
CA SER A 3 6.85 -23.67 19.54
C SER A 3 6.31 -22.57 18.62
N GLY A 4 5.13 -22.74 18.03
CA GLY A 4 4.61 -21.82 17.01
C GLY A 4 5.23 -21.99 15.62
N ILE A 5 6.07 -23.02 15.42
CA ILE A 5 6.80 -23.27 14.17
C ILE A 5 6.13 -24.40 13.37
N ASP A 6 5.78 -24.13 12.12
CA ASP A 6 5.37 -25.18 11.18
C ASP A 6 6.58 -25.84 10.49
N ARG A 7 7.03 -26.98 11.03
CA ARG A 7 8.12 -27.75 10.43
C ARG A 7 7.77 -28.44 9.12
N SER A 8 6.49 -28.53 8.76
CA SER A 8 6.08 -29.13 7.49
C SER A 8 6.39 -28.22 6.30
N ALA A 9 6.56 -26.91 6.52
CA ALA A 9 6.89 -25.94 5.49
C ALA A 9 8.36 -26.00 5.02
N GLY A 10 9.27 -26.47 5.88
CA GLY A 10 10.70 -26.44 5.60
C GLY A 10 11.22 -27.48 4.61
N ASP A 11 12.42 -27.22 4.09
CA ASP A 11 13.24 -28.19 3.37
C ASP A 11 14.51 -28.50 4.17
N PRO A 12 14.58 -29.65 4.86
CA PRO A 12 15.74 -30.00 5.68
C PRO A 12 17.00 -30.34 4.87
N SER A 13 16.91 -30.44 3.53
CA SER A 13 18.08 -30.62 2.66
C SER A 13 18.82 -29.30 2.41
N ILE A 14 18.15 -28.16 2.61
CA ILE A 14 18.73 -26.83 2.58
C ILE A 14 19.19 -26.49 3.99
N ARG A 15 20.43 -26.04 4.14
CA ARG A 15 20.98 -25.60 5.42
C ARG A 15 20.51 -24.18 5.73
N PRO A 16 20.14 -23.84 6.98
CA PRO A 16 19.81 -22.46 7.34
C PRO A 16 21.01 -21.50 7.15
N GLN A 17 22.24 -22.03 7.20
CA GLN A 17 23.45 -21.27 6.92
C GLN A 17 23.59 -20.92 5.42
N ASP A 18 22.91 -21.64 4.52
CA ASP A 18 23.02 -21.42 3.08
C ASP A 18 21.83 -20.63 2.51
N ASP A 19 20.62 -20.89 3.01
CA ASP A 19 19.39 -20.16 2.65
C ASP A 19 18.35 -20.34 3.77
N LEU A 20 18.16 -19.33 4.63
CA LEU A 20 17.21 -19.40 5.75
C LEU A 20 15.77 -19.54 5.23
N PHE A 21 15.40 -18.74 4.22
CA PHE A 21 14.09 -18.83 3.57
C PHE A 21 13.85 -20.24 3.01
N GLY A 22 14.79 -20.78 2.24
CA GLY A 22 14.69 -22.13 1.68
C GLY A 22 14.61 -23.20 2.76
N HIS A 23 15.38 -23.07 3.84
CA HIS A 23 15.33 -24.01 4.95
C HIS A 23 13.96 -24.04 5.66
N VAL A 24 13.38 -22.88 5.92
CA VAL A 24 12.11 -22.75 6.68
C VAL A 24 10.87 -22.92 5.80
N ASN A 25 10.94 -22.50 4.53
CA ASN A 25 9.77 -22.41 3.63
C ASN A 25 9.89 -23.26 2.36
N GLY A 26 11.06 -23.79 2.03
CA GLY A 26 11.34 -24.39 0.73
C GLY A 26 10.44 -25.58 0.40
N GLY A 27 10.08 -26.37 1.39
CA GLY A 27 9.13 -27.47 1.22
C GLY A 27 7.74 -26.99 0.83
N TRP A 28 7.26 -25.86 1.39
CA TRP A 28 5.97 -25.25 1.07
C TRP A 28 6.02 -24.62 -0.31
N VAL A 29 7.06 -23.85 -0.61
CA VAL A 29 7.26 -23.23 -1.93
C VAL A 29 7.29 -24.28 -3.04
N ALA A 30 7.97 -25.41 -2.83
CA ALA A 30 8.08 -26.47 -3.84
C ALA A 30 6.77 -27.20 -4.14
N ARG A 31 5.82 -27.25 -3.20
CA ARG A 31 4.57 -28.03 -3.33
C ARG A 31 3.34 -27.17 -3.57
N THR A 32 3.41 -25.87 -3.33
CA THR A 32 2.27 -24.97 -3.42
C THR A 32 2.06 -24.49 -4.85
N GLU A 33 0.86 -24.69 -5.37
CA GLU A 33 0.42 -24.05 -6.60
C GLU A 33 -0.21 -22.69 -6.26
N ILE A 34 0.23 -21.62 -6.93
CA ILE A 34 -0.39 -20.29 -6.80
C ILE A 34 -1.83 -20.40 -7.34
N PRO A 35 -2.86 -20.03 -6.54
CA PRO A 35 -4.24 -19.98 -7.01
C PRO A 35 -4.38 -19.24 -8.34
N ALA A 36 -5.27 -19.74 -9.20
CA ALA A 36 -5.44 -19.20 -10.56
C ALA A 36 -5.95 -17.75 -10.58
N ASP A 37 -6.50 -17.27 -9.46
CA ASP A 37 -6.98 -15.90 -9.28
C ASP A 37 -5.96 -14.95 -8.63
N ARG A 38 -4.69 -15.38 -8.50
CA ARG A 38 -3.62 -14.60 -7.86
C ARG A 38 -2.32 -14.55 -8.67
N GLY A 39 -1.59 -13.45 -8.49
CA GLY A 39 -0.23 -13.24 -9.00
C GLY A 39 0.86 -13.74 -8.02
N ARG A 40 0.55 -13.77 -6.72
CA ARG A 40 1.40 -14.33 -5.65
C ARG A 40 0.57 -15.06 -4.61
N TYR A 41 1.21 -15.94 -3.84
CA TYR A 41 0.56 -16.61 -2.72
C TYR A 41 1.58 -16.91 -1.62
N GLY A 42 1.17 -16.73 -0.37
CA GLY A 42 2.02 -16.89 0.79
C GLY A 42 1.26 -16.72 2.09
N THR A 43 1.98 -16.53 3.18
CA THR A 43 1.43 -16.30 4.52
C THR A 43 0.42 -15.14 4.50
N PHE A 44 0.82 -13.94 4.04
CA PHE A 44 -0.08 -12.79 3.96
C PHE A 44 -1.35 -13.08 3.14
N ASP A 45 -1.23 -13.76 2.00
CA ASP A 45 -2.37 -14.07 1.14
C ASP A 45 -3.34 -15.09 1.77
N GLN A 46 -2.82 -16.07 2.51
CA GLN A 46 -3.62 -17.03 3.26
C GLN A 46 -4.41 -16.35 4.39
N LEU A 47 -3.76 -15.43 5.14
CA LEU A 47 -4.48 -14.64 6.15
C LEU A 47 -5.55 -13.74 5.52
N ARG A 48 -5.22 -13.07 4.40
CA ARG A 48 -6.20 -12.24 3.65
C ARG A 48 -7.37 -13.06 3.16
N GLU A 49 -7.14 -14.27 2.66
CA GLU A 49 -8.21 -15.18 2.22
C GLU A 49 -9.11 -15.63 3.39
N ASN A 50 -8.53 -15.90 4.56
CA ASN A 50 -9.29 -16.20 5.77
C ASN A 50 -10.14 -14.99 6.21
N ALA A 51 -9.55 -13.79 6.26
CA ALA A 51 -10.27 -12.56 6.59
C ALA A 51 -11.38 -12.26 5.57
N GLU A 52 -11.11 -12.36 4.26
CA GLU A 52 -12.08 -12.17 3.17
C GLU A 52 -13.26 -13.15 3.30
N SER A 53 -13.00 -14.42 3.68
CA SER A 53 -14.06 -15.39 3.95
C SER A 53 -14.89 -15.04 5.19
N GLN A 54 -14.27 -14.58 6.27
CA GLN A 54 -14.97 -14.16 7.49
C GLN A 54 -15.85 -12.93 7.22
N VAL A 55 -15.32 -11.96 6.48
CA VAL A 55 -16.03 -10.77 6.02
C VAL A 55 -17.20 -11.15 5.10
N ARG A 56 -16.99 -12.07 4.14
CA ARG A 56 -18.08 -12.60 3.31
C ARG A 56 -19.20 -13.17 4.18
N ASP A 57 -18.87 -13.98 5.18
CA ASP A 57 -19.88 -14.60 6.05
C ASP A 57 -20.65 -13.55 6.86
N ILE A 58 -20.02 -12.43 7.24
CA ILE A 58 -20.68 -11.28 7.88
C ILE A 58 -21.62 -10.57 6.89
N ILE A 59 -21.11 -10.19 5.72
CA ILE A 59 -21.86 -9.43 4.71
C ILE A 59 -23.06 -10.23 4.20
N THR A 60 -22.87 -11.52 3.93
CA THR A 60 -23.96 -12.41 3.47
C THR A 60 -25.04 -12.58 4.54
N ALA A 61 -24.66 -12.78 5.80
CA ALA A 61 -25.62 -12.85 6.91
C ALA A 61 -26.41 -11.53 7.08
N VAL A 62 -25.75 -10.38 6.89
CA VAL A 62 -26.40 -9.06 6.89
C VAL A 62 -27.38 -8.93 5.73
N ALA A 63 -26.97 -9.29 4.51
CA ALA A 63 -27.81 -9.22 3.31
C ALA A 63 -29.05 -10.13 3.42
N GLU A 64 -28.89 -11.34 3.96
CA GLU A 64 -29.99 -12.31 4.14
C GLU A 64 -30.93 -11.95 5.31
N GLY A 65 -30.45 -11.17 6.27
CA GLY A 65 -31.19 -10.81 7.49
C GLY A 65 -32.27 -9.74 7.35
N ASP A 66 -32.47 -9.19 6.15
CA ASP A 66 -33.36 -8.05 5.82
C ASP A 66 -33.32 -6.93 6.89
N PRO A 67 -32.17 -6.24 7.05
CA PRO A 67 -32.03 -5.18 8.03
C PRO A 67 -33.00 -4.03 7.76
N GLN A 68 -33.37 -3.31 8.82
CA GLN A 68 -34.30 -2.18 8.71
C GLN A 68 -33.80 -1.13 7.71
N PRO A 69 -34.67 -0.60 6.83
CA PRO A 69 -34.31 0.47 5.91
C PRO A 69 -33.66 1.67 6.60
N GLY A 70 -32.66 2.26 5.95
CA GLY A 70 -31.91 3.42 6.47
C GLY A 70 -30.82 3.09 7.49
N THR A 71 -30.65 1.83 7.90
CA THR A 71 -29.54 1.42 8.77
C THR A 71 -28.25 1.17 8.00
N VAL A 72 -27.10 1.27 8.66
CA VAL A 72 -25.79 0.94 8.04
C VAL A 72 -25.74 -0.53 7.61
N ALA A 73 -26.30 -1.45 8.40
CA ALA A 73 -26.43 -2.85 8.03
C ALA A 73 -27.21 -3.04 6.71
N ARG A 74 -28.29 -2.27 6.51
CA ARG A 74 -29.02 -2.30 5.25
C ARG A 74 -28.16 -1.86 4.06
N LYS A 75 -27.37 -0.78 4.23
CA LYS A 75 -26.44 -0.28 3.20
C LYS A 75 -25.41 -1.33 2.80
N VAL A 76 -24.84 -2.06 3.77
CA VAL A 76 -23.91 -3.18 3.52
C VAL A 76 -24.58 -4.28 2.68
N GLY A 77 -25.78 -4.71 3.08
CA GLY A 77 -26.52 -5.76 2.38
C GLY A 77 -26.95 -5.37 0.98
N ASP A 78 -27.46 -4.15 0.80
CA ASP A 78 -27.92 -3.63 -0.49
C ASP A 78 -26.75 -3.42 -1.46
N LEU A 79 -25.60 -2.89 -1.00
CA LEU A 79 -24.42 -2.72 -1.83
C LEU A 79 -23.89 -4.06 -2.33
N TYR A 80 -23.74 -5.03 -1.43
CA TYR A 80 -23.30 -6.37 -1.80
C TYR A 80 -24.27 -7.03 -2.80
N SER A 81 -25.57 -6.94 -2.53
CA SER A 81 -26.61 -7.51 -3.39
C SER A 81 -26.60 -6.87 -4.79
N SER A 82 -26.40 -5.55 -4.87
CA SER A 82 -26.31 -4.82 -6.15
C SER A 82 -25.16 -5.33 -7.03
N PHE A 83 -24.03 -5.71 -6.42
CA PHE A 83 -22.91 -6.32 -7.15
C PHE A 83 -23.17 -7.79 -7.50
N MET A 84 -23.86 -8.53 -6.64
CA MET A 84 -24.11 -9.96 -6.85
C MET A 84 -25.17 -10.24 -7.93
N ASP A 85 -26.01 -9.27 -8.30
CA ASP A 85 -27.01 -9.38 -9.37
C ASP A 85 -26.38 -9.32 -10.78
N ALA A 86 -25.70 -10.41 -11.16
CA ALA A 86 -25.06 -10.55 -12.47
C ALA A 86 -26.03 -10.46 -13.64
N GLU A 87 -27.27 -10.94 -13.47
CA GLU A 87 -28.28 -10.89 -14.52
C GLU A 87 -28.69 -9.45 -14.82
N ARG A 88 -28.93 -8.64 -13.79
CA ARG A 88 -29.25 -7.22 -13.96
C ARG A 88 -28.12 -6.44 -14.62
N ILE A 89 -26.87 -6.70 -14.20
CA ILE A 89 -25.69 -6.04 -14.76
C ILE A 89 -25.52 -6.39 -16.24
N GLU A 90 -25.71 -7.66 -16.61
CA GLU A 90 -25.64 -8.08 -18.01
C GLU A 90 -26.79 -7.48 -18.84
N GLN A 91 -28.02 -7.40 -18.29
CA GLN A 91 -29.15 -6.75 -18.95
C GLN A 91 -28.91 -5.25 -19.20
N LEU A 92 -28.26 -4.56 -18.26
CA LEU A 92 -27.91 -3.15 -18.40
C LEU A 92 -26.73 -2.93 -19.36
N GLY A 93 -25.84 -3.92 -19.48
CA GLY A 93 -24.68 -3.87 -20.37
C GLY A 93 -23.77 -2.69 -20.04
N VAL A 94 -23.72 -1.73 -20.97
CA VAL A 94 -22.93 -0.50 -20.86
C VAL A 94 -23.79 0.77 -20.74
N ALA A 95 -25.12 0.63 -20.70
CA ALA A 95 -26.04 1.76 -20.59
C ALA A 95 -25.76 2.68 -19.38
N PRO A 96 -25.33 2.17 -18.20
CA PRO A 96 -24.96 3.02 -17.07
C PRO A 96 -23.82 4.03 -17.34
N LEU A 97 -23.00 3.84 -18.39
CA LEU A 97 -21.95 4.80 -18.76
C LEU A 97 -22.49 6.05 -19.46
N ALA A 98 -23.73 6.02 -19.98
CA ALA A 98 -24.25 7.07 -20.84
C ALA A 98 -24.19 8.49 -20.22
N PRO A 99 -24.51 8.72 -18.93
CA PRO A 99 -24.41 10.06 -18.34
C PRO A 99 -22.99 10.62 -18.37
N PHE A 100 -21.99 9.78 -18.09
CA PHE A 100 -20.57 10.17 -18.12
C PHE A 100 -20.10 10.50 -19.54
N LEU A 101 -20.44 9.64 -20.51
CA LEU A 101 -20.06 9.85 -21.90
C LEU A 101 -20.72 11.10 -22.49
N GLN A 102 -21.99 11.35 -22.19
CA GLN A 102 -22.69 12.58 -22.61
C GLN A 102 -22.05 13.83 -22.03
N ARG A 103 -21.60 13.77 -20.76
CA ARG A 103 -20.88 14.89 -20.14
C ARG A 103 -19.55 15.18 -20.84
N ILE A 104 -18.83 14.14 -21.26
CA ILE A 104 -17.57 14.25 -22.00
C ILE A 104 -17.79 14.75 -23.43
N ASP A 105 -18.87 14.34 -24.10
CA ASP A 105 -19.22 14.82 -25.44
C ASP A 105 -19.40 16.34 -25.49
N ALA A 106 -19.84 16.94 -24.37
CA ALA A 106 -20.05 18.38 -24.22
C ALA A 106 -18.78 19.21 -23.95
N VAL A 107 -17.62 18.58 -23.68
CA VAL A 107 -16.36 19.28 -23.34
C VAL A 107 -15.82 20.04 -24.54
N GLN A 108 -15.74 21.37 -24.54
CA GLN A 108 -15.27 22.15 -25.71
C GLN A 108 -13.97 22.91 -25.46
N THR A 109 -13.58 23.08 -24.20
CA THR A 109 -12.45 23.90 -23.77
C THR A 109 -11.62 23.19 -22.70
N SER A 110 -10.41 23.68 -22.42
CA SER A 110 -9.60 23.21 -21.29
C SER A 110 -10.29 23.41 -19.94
N SER A 111 -11.06 24.50 -19.77
CA SER A 111 -11.88 24.72 -18.58
C SER A 111 -12.96 23.64 -18.42
N ASP A 112 -13.61 23.21 -19.52
CA ASP A 112 -14.55 22.09 -19.47
C ASP A 112 -13.86 20.78 -19.08
N VAL A 113 -12.62 20.54 -19.53
CA VAL A 113 -11.83 19.37 -19.11
C VAL A 113 -11.62 19.41 -17.60
N MET A 114 -11.20 20.55 -17.05
CA MET A 114 -11.00 20.70 -15.60
C MET A 114 -12.29 20.48 -14.80
N ALA A 115 -13.42 21.04 -15.26
CA ALA A 115 -14.73 20.79 -14.64
C ALA A 115 -15.09 19.30 -14.62
N VAL A 116 -14.97 18.62 -15.77
CA VAL A 116 -15.28 17.19 -15.88
C VAL A 116 -14.33 16.34 -15.04
N LEU A 117 -13.04 16.68 -14.98
CA LEU A 117 -12.10 16.00 -14.08
C LEU A 117 -12.54 16.07 -12.61
N GLY A 118 -13.03 17.24 -12.17
CA GLY A 118 -13.55 17.39 -10.82
C GLY A 118 -14.81 16.56 -10.57
N GLU A 119 -15.75 16.56 -11.52
CA GLU A 119 -16.98 15.75 -11.46
C GLU A 119 -16.65 14.24 -11.43
N LEU A 120 -15.69 13.80 -12.23
CA LEU A 120 -15.25 12.42 -12.37
C LEU A 120 -14.52 11.88 -11.13
N LEU A 121 -13.79 12.75 -10.40
CA LEU A 121 -13.21 12.37 -9.11
C LEU A 121 -14.28 11.86 -8.14
N ARG A 122 -15.46 12.49 -8.12
CA ARG A 122 -16.59 12.07 -7.28
C ARG A 122 -17.18 10.72 -7.70
N ALA A 123 -16.80 10.18 -8.86
CA ALA A 123 -17.21 8.88 -9.36
C ALA A 123 -16.08 7.83 -9.35
N GLY A 124 -14.95 8.13 -8.70
CA GLY A 124 -13.81 7.20 -8.59
C GLY A 124 -12.98 7.09 -9.86
N VAL A 125 -13.04 8.11 -10.72
CA VAL A 125 -12.27 8.15 -11.96
C VAL A 125 -11.10 9.11 -11.79
N ASP A 126 -9.87 8.58 -11.78
CA ASP A 126 -8.67 9.42 -11.61
C ASP A 126 -8.47 10.38 -12.78
N GLY A 127 -8.02 11.59 -12.43
CA GLY A 127 -7.72 12.67 -13.36
C GLY A 127 -6.24 12.83 -13.69
N LEU A 128 -5.85 14.06 -14.02
CA LEU A 128 -4.46 14.45 -14.27
C LEU A 128 -3.67 14.71 -12.99
N VAL A 129 -4.37 14.88 -11.86
CA VAL A 129 -3.82 14.95 -10.52
C VAL A 129 -4.65 14.08 -9.59
N HIS A 130 -4.01 13.49 -8.59
CA HIS A 130 -4.67 12.80 -7.50
C HIS A 130 -4.62 13.70 -6.24
N PRO A 131 -5.74 14.33 -5.85
CA PRO A 131 -5.77 15.16 -4.65
C PRO A 131 -5.88 14.30 -3.39
N ILE A 132 -5.00 14.53 -2.41
CA ILE A 132 -5.01 13.85 -1.11
C ILE A 132 -5.14 14.90 -0.01
N VAL A 133 -6.10 14.75 0.90
CA VAL A 133 -6.15 15.55 2.14
C VAL A 133 -5.33 14.84 3.20
N ASN A 134 -4.24 15.48 3.64
CA ASN A 134 -3.36 14.93 4.66
C ASN A 134 -2.89 16.04 5.62
N THR A 135 -2.25 15.67 6.72
CA THR A 135 -1.55 16.63 7.59
C THR A 135 -0.49 17.38 6.79
N ASP A 136 -0.31 18.68 7.02
CA ASP A 136 0.79 19.43 6.43
C ASP A 136 2.13 18.91 7.00
N ASP A 137 3.02 18.40 6.15
CA ASP A 137 4.29 17.84 6.59
C ASP A 137 5.12 18.81 7.43
N ARG A 138 4.96 20.13 7.31
CA ARG A 138 5.68 21.11 8.15
C ARG A 138 4.83 21.77 9.23
N ASP A 139 3.56 21.38 9.34
CA ASP A 139 2.63 21.76 10.39
C ASP A 139 1.59 20.64 10.60
N SER A 140 1.98 19.60 11.34
CA SER A 140 1.15 18.40 11.58
C SER A 140 -0.14 18.68 12.36
N SER A 141 -0.37 19.93 12.79
CA SER A 141 -1.58 20.35 13.50
C SER A 141 -2.76 20.72 12.58
N ARG A 142 -2.53 20.80 11.27
CA ARG A 142 -3.55 21.15 10.27
C ARG A 142 -3.56 20.20 9.08
N TYR A 143 -4.68 20.16 8.37
CA TYR A 143 -4.81 19.50 7.07
C TYR A 143 -4.52 20.46 5.90
N VAL A 144 -4.00 19.91 4.81
CA VAL A 144 -3.79 20.59 3.52
C VAL A 144 -4.02 19.60 2.37
N VAL A 145 -4.33 20.10 1.17
CA VAL A 145 -4.44 19.27 -0.02
C VAL A 145 -3.06 19.09 -0.67
N TYR A 146 -2.69 17.85 -0.93
CA TYR A 146 -1.57 17.44 -1.76
C TYR A 146 -2.06 17.18 -3.18
N LEU A 147 -1.34 17.67 -4.18
CA LEU A 147 -1.58 17.35 -5.59
C LEU A 147 -0.48 16.42 -6.09
N GLU A 148 -0.84 15.17 -6.34
CA GLU A 148 0.07 14.14 -6.81
C GLU A 148 -0.09 13.85 -8.31
N GLN A 149 1.01 13.47 -8.96
CA GLN A 149 1.03 13.08 -10.38
C GLN A 149 0.07 11.92 -10.66
N ALA A 150 -0.67 12.03 -11.75
CA ALA A 150 -1.62 11.01 -12.19
C ALA A 150 -1.77 11.05 -13.72
N GLY A 151 -2.78 10.35 -14.23
CA GLY A 151 -3.25 10.48 -15.61
C GLY A 151 -2.67 9.49 -16.63
N ILE A 152 -1.99 8.45 -16.15
CA ILE A 152 -1.49 7.33 -16.96
C ILE A 152 -2.26 6.04 -16.65
N GLY A 153 -2.28 5.08 -17.58
CA GLY A 153 -2.99 3.80 -17.42
C GLY A 153 -2.11 2.57 -17.33
N LEU A 154 -0.78 2.70 -17.42
CA LEU A 154 0.19 1.65 -17.05
C LEU A 154 0.75 1.90 -15.64
N PRO A 155 1.32 0.88 -14.97
CA PRO A 155 1.64 0.94 -13.53
C PRO A 155 2.62 2.03 -13.10
N ASP A 156 3.54 2.43 -13.98
CA ASP A 156 4.57 3.42 -13.68
C ASP A 156 5.03 4.12 -14.98
N GLU A 157 5.65 5.30 -14.86
CA GLU A 157 6.19 6.03 -16.01
C GLU A 157 7.22 5.21 -16.80
N ALA A 158 8.00 4.36 -16.12
CA ALA A 158 8.98 3.48 -16.74
C ALA A 158 8.36 2.56 -17.81
N TYR A 159 7.08 2.18 -17.68
CA TYR A 159 6.40 1.34 -18.69
C TYR A 159 6.29 2.04 -20.05
N TYR A 160 6.28 3.38 -20.08
CA TYR A 160 6.18 4.17 -21.30
C TYR A 160 7.52 4.36 -22.02
N ARG A 161 8.65 4.01 -21.39
CA ARG A 161 10.00 4.26 -21.96
C ARG A 161 10.97 3.09 -21.90
N ASP A 162 10.95 2.27 -20.85
CA ASP A 162 11.98 1.26 -20.63
C ASP A 162 11.79 0.02 -21.50
N ALA A 163 12.91 -0.55 -21.94
CA ALA A 163 12.93 -1.73 -22.80
C ALA A 163 12.38 -2.98 -22.10
N ALA A 164 12.51 -3.06 -20.76
CA ALA A 164 11.98 -4.15 -19.95
C ALA A 164 10.45 -4.31 -20.08
N HIS A 165 9.74 -3.24 -20.45
CA HIS A 165 8.28 -3.22 -20.56
C HIS A 165 7.77 -3.12 -22.00
N GLU A 166 8.64 -3.33 -23.00
CA GLU A 166 8.29 -3.16 -24.42
C GLU A 166 7.08 -4.02 -24.84
N ALA A 167 7.01 -5.27 -24.40
CA ALA A 167 5.90 -6.17 -24.74
C ALA A 167 4.56 -5.67 -24.18
N ILE A 168 4.56 -5.18 -22.94
CA ILE A 168 3.36 -4.62 -22.28
C ILE A 168 2.94 -3.33 -22.97
N ARG A 169 3.89 -2.42 -23.20
CA ARG A 169 3.66 -1.15 -23.91
C ARG A 169 3.11 -1.37 -25.32
N ALA A 170 3.58 -2.39 -26.04
CA ALA A 170 3.09 -2.73 -27.37
C ALA A 170 1.67 -3.33 -27.35
N ALA A 171 1.28 -4.04 -26.29
CA ALA A 171 -0.06 -4.61 -26.14
C ALA A 171 -1.13 -3.59 -25.72
N TYR A 172 -0.72 -2.52 -25.03
CA TYR A 172 -1.62 -1.55 -24.41
C TYR A 172 -2.57 -0.81 -25.37
N PRO A 173 -2.13 -0.28 -26.55
CA PRO A 173 -3.05 0.38 -27.48
C PRO A 173 -4.21 -0.52 -27.93
N GLY A 174 -3.93 -1.80 -28.17
CA GLY A 174 -4.96 -2.77 -28.56
C GLY A 174 -5.96 -3.04 -27.45
N HIS A 175 -5.53 -2.99 -26.19
CA HIS A 175 -6.42 -3.09 -25.04
C HIS A 175 -7.37 -1.88 -24.95
N VAL A 176 -6.81 -0.66 -25.03
CA VAL A 176 -7.59 0.58 -25.03
C VAL A 176 -8.63 0.57 -26.16
N GLU A 177 -8.25 0.17 -27.36
CA GLU A 177 -9.16 0.03 -28.52
C GLU A 177 -10.32 -0.93 -28.23
N ARG A 178 -10.03 -2.13 -27.69
CA ARG A 178 -11.06 -3.14 -27.38
C ARG A 178 -12.02 -2.65 -26.31
N MET A 179 -11.52 -2.01 -25.25
CA MET A 179 -12.34 -1.44 -24.19
C MET A 179 -13.24 -0.30 -24.69
N LEU A 180 -12.71 0.61 -25.50
CA LEU A 180 -13.49 1.70 -26.11
C LEU A 180 -14.58 1.17 -27.06
N THR A 181 -14.33 0.03 -27.71
CA THR A 181 -15.32 -0.64 -28.56
C THR A 181 -16.38 -1.35 -27.73
N LEU A 182 -15.98 -2.15 -26.74
CA LEU A 182 -16.89 -2.93 -25.89
C LEU A 182 -17.80 -2.04 -25.02
N SER A 183 -17.30 -0.90 -24.58
CA SER A 183 -18.06 0.10 -23.82
C SER A 183 -19.08 0.88 -24.65
N GLY A 184 -19.03 0.75 -25.99
CA GLY A 184 -19.85 1.55 -26.90
C GLY A 184 -19.43 3.02 -27.00
N ALA A 185 -18.28 3.40 -26.42
CA ALA A 185 -17.73 4.76 -26.54
C ALA A 185 -17.29 5.06 -27.98
N TYR A 186 -16.81 4.05 -28.70
CA TYR A 186 -16.41 4.12 -30.11
C TYR A 186 -16.85 2.90 -30.91
N ALA A 187 -16.87 3.02 -32.24
CA ALA A 187 -17.17 1.93 -33.15
C ALA A 187 -16.24 1.92 -34.37
N GLY A 188 -15.84 0.73 -34.81
CA GLY A 188 -14.98 0.52 -35.98
C GLY A 188 -13.62 1.23 -35.84
N ASP A 189 -13.10 1.74 -36.96
CA ASP A 189 -11.77 2.35 -37.05
C ASP A 189 -11.58 3.58 -36.13
N ALA A 190 -12.67 4.21 -35.66
CA ALA A 190 -12.60 5.33 -34.73
C ALA A 190 -12.02 4.92 -33.36
N ALA A 191 -12.24 3.68 -32.91
CA ALA A 191 -11.70 3.19 -31.65
C ALA A 191 -10.17 3.09 -31.69
N ALA A 192 -9.61 2.59 -32.79
CA ALA A 192 -8.16 2.50 -32.98
C ALA A 192 -7.49 3.87 -33.01
N ALA A 193 -8.10 4.85 -33.71
CA ALA A 193 -7.61 6.22 -33.76
C ALA A 193 -7.65 6.91 -32.37
N ALA A 194 -8.74 6.72 -31.63
CA ALA A 194 -8.85 7.23 -30.26
C ALA A 194 -7.81 6.58 -29.33
N ALA A 195 -7.65 5.25 -29.40
CA ALA A 195 -6.65 4.53 -28.60
C ALA A 195 -5.22 5.03 -28.85
N ALA A 196 -4.85 5.29 -30.12
CA ALA A 196 -3.55 5.86 -30.45
C ALA A 196 -3.35 7.24 -29.81
N ARG A 197 -4.35 8.12 -29.91
CA ARG A 197 -4.31 9.46 -29.28
C ARG A 197 -4.22 9.41 -27.76
N VAL A 198 -4.95 8.48 -27.13
CA VAL A 198 -4.89 8.24 -25.68
C VAL A 198 -3.47 7.84 -25.27
N VAL A 199 -2.88 6.84 -25.94
CA VAL A 199 -1.54 6.35 -25.59
C VAL A 199 -0.47 7.41 -25.84
N ASP A 200 -0.59 8.21 -26.91
CA ASP A 200 0.32 9.32 -27.18
C ASP A 200 0.25 10.40 -26.09
N LEU A 201 -0.97 10.74 -25.63
CA LEU A 201 -1.17 11.68 -24.53
C LEU A 201 -0.63 11.14 -23.20
N GLU A 202 -0.93 9.88 -22.85
CA GLU A 202 -0.38 9.25 -21.64
C GLU A 202 1.15 9.18 -21.69
N THR A 203 1.75 8.90 -22.86
CA THR A 203 3.20 8.91 -23.05
C THR A 203 3.79 10.31 -22.86
N ARG A 204 3.08 11.37 -23.25
CA ARG A 204 3.48 12.75 -22.98
C ARG A 204 3.41 13.05 -21.49
N ILE A 205 2.34 12.62 -20.80
CA ILE A 205 2.16 12.81 -19.36
C ILE A 205 3.26 12.08 -18.58
N ALA A 206 3.49 10.80 -18.88
CA ALA A 206 4.50 9.96 -18.24
C ALA A 206 5.90 10.57 -18.28
N LYS A 207 6.28 11.28 -19.36
CA LYS A 207 7.59 11.95 -19.46
C LYS A 207 7.83 13.05 -18.41
N ALA A 208 6.77 13.55 -17.79
CA ALA A 208 6.86 14.57 -16.73
C ALA A 208 6.66 13.98 -15.33
N HIS A 209 6.36 12.68 -15.23
CA HIS A 209 6.29 11.98 -13.96
C HIS A 209 7.69 11.81 -13.38
N TRP A 210 7.80 11.97 -12.07
CA TRP A 210 8.97 11.54 -11.31
C TRP A 210 8.92 10.02 -11.11
N ASP A 211 10.08 9.38 -11.08
CA ASP A 211 10.20 7.95 -10.76
C ASP A 211 9.85 7.67 -9.28
N GLN A 212 9.65 6.39 -8.96
CA GLN A 212 9.28 5.96 -7.60
C GLN A 212 10.32 6.32 -6.54
N VAL A 213 11.61 6.41 -6.90
CA VAL A 213 12.68 6.80 -5.96
C VAL A 213 12.53 8.26 -5.58
N ALA A 214 12.31 9.14 -6.56
CA ALA A 214 12.07 10.56 -6.34
C ALA A 214 10.75 10.84 -5.60
N ASN A 215 9.70 10.03 -5.83
CA ASN A 215 8.40 10.19 -5.16
C ASN A 215 8.40 9.82 -3.68
N ARG A 216 9.41 9.08 -3.21
CA ARG A 216 9.60 8.76 -1.78
C ARG A 216 10.29 9.88 -0.99
N ASP A 217 10.98 10.82 -1.65
CA ASP A 217 11.70 11.90 -0.98
C ASP A 217 10.72 12.93 -0.37
N ALA A 218 10.60 12.92 0.96
CA ALA A 218 9.68 13.78 1.71
C ALA A 218 9.98 15.28 1.53
N VAL A 219 11.25 15.66 1.40
CA VAL A 219 11.65 17.06 1.22
C VAL A 219 11.37 17.51 -0.22
N LYS A 220 11.71 16.66 -1.19
CA LYS A 220 11.54 16.97 -2.61
C LYS A 220 10.06 17.08 -2.99
N THR A 221 9.21 16.24 -2.39
CA THR A 221 7.76 16.24 -2.65
C THR A 221 6.99 17.27 -1.81
N TYR A 222 7.67 18.12 -1.04
CA TYR A 222 7.06 19.23 -0.31
C TYR A 222 7.29 20.58 -1.02
N THR A 223 6.32 21.00 -1.84
CA THR A 223 6.26 22.37 -2.39
C THR A 223 4.92 23.02 -2.05
N LEU A 224 4.85 23.67 -0.88
CA LEU A 224 3.68 24.44 -0.45
C LEU A 224 3.57 25.74 -1.27
N VAL A 225 2.44 25.92 -1.94
CA VAL A 225 2.07 27.15 -2.65
C VAL A 225 0.70 27.63 -2.18
N ASP A 226 0.49 28.94 -2.19
CA ASP A 226 -0.85 29.50 -2.07
C ASP A 226 -1.57 29.44 -3.43
N ARG A 227 -2.85 29.85 -3.46
CA ARG A 227 -3.65 29.84 -4.69
C ARG A 227 -2.99 30.61 -5.83
N ALA A 228 -2.39 31.77 -5.56
CA ALA A 228 -1.70 32.56 -6.59
C ALA A 228 -0.44 31.87 -7.11
N GLY A 229 0.34 31.25 -6.23
CA GLY A 229 1.51 30.44 -6.60
C GLY A 229 1.14 29.20 -7.40
N LEU A 230 0.00 28.56 -7.11
CA LEU A 230 -0.54 27.47 -7.93
C LEU A 230 -0.89 27.96 -9.34
N GLU A 231 -1.57 29.10 -9.46
CA GLU A 231 -1.91 29.71 -10.76
C GLU A 231 -0.66 30.14 -11.56
N GLU A 232 0.39 30.62 -10.89
CA GLU A 232 1.69 30.89 -11.53
C GLU A 232 2.37 29.60 -12.00
N LEU A 233 2.28 28.52 -11.21
CA LEU A 233 2.84 27.21 -11.54
C LEU A 233 2.12 26.54 -12.71
N THR A 234 0.80 26.74 -12.81
CA THR A 234 -0.07 26.12 -13.82
C THR A 234 -0.87 27.20 -14.56
N PRO A 235 -0.22 28.02 -15.40
CA PRO A 235 -0.92 29.06 -16.14
C PRO A 235 -2.01 28.45 -17.01
N ASP A 236 -3.13 29.17 -17.16
CA ASP A 236 -4.30 28.78 -17.96
C ASP A 236 -5.05 27.52 -17.47
N VAL A 237 -4.71 26.97 -16.30
CA VAL A 237 -5.49 25.91 -15.65
C VAL A 237 -6.62 26.52 -14.82
N ASP A 238 -7.85 26.17 -15.17
CA ASP A 238 -9.05 26.62 -14.46
C ASP A 238 -9.32 25.74 -13.23
N TRP A 239 -8.62 26.03 -12.14
CA TRP A 239 -8.81 25.34 -10.86
C TRP A 239 -10.17 25.61 -10.22
N ASP A 240 -10.82 26.74 -10.54
CA ASP A 240 -12.17 27.02 -10.03
C ASP A 240 -13.20 26.09 -10.69
N ALA A 241 -13.07 25.85 -11.99
CA ALA A 241 -13.88 24.86 -12.69
C ALA A 241 -13.67 23.45 -12.10
N TYR A 242 -12.42 23.07 -11.82
CA TYR A 242 -12.11 21.81 -11.14
C TYR A 242 -12.79 21.70 -9.78
N LEU A 243 -12.58 22.69 -8.91
CA LEU A 243 -13.14 22.69 -7.55
C LEU A 243 -14.67 22.72 -7.54
N ALA A 244 -15.29 23.43 -8.48
CA ALA A 244 -16.73 23.41 -8.67
C ALA A 244 -17.23 22.01 -9.06
N GLY A 245 -16.51 21.31 -9.95
CA GLY A 245 -16.81 19.92 -10.33
C GLY A 245 -16.67 18.95 -9.17
N VAL A 246 -15.60 19.11 -8.36
CA VAL A 246 -15.38 18.34 -7.13
C VAL A 246 -16.44 18.65 -6.06
N GLN A 247 -17.13 19.79 -6.16
CA GLN A 247 -17.99 20.35 -5.12
C GLN A 247 -17.21 20.64 -3.83
N ALA A 248 -15.97 21.11 -4.00
CA ALA A 248 -15.09 21.39 -2.88
C ALA A 248 -15.59 22.58 -2.04
N PRO A 249 -15.40 22.57 -0.71
CA PRO A 249 -15.72 23.72 0.13
C PRO A 249 -14.86 24.93 -0.24
N GLU A 250 -15.37 26.13 0.07
CA GLU A 250 -14.62 27.37 -0.10
C GLU A 250 -13.28 27.29 0.67
N GLY A 251 -12.21 27.75 0.05
CA GLY A 251 -10.86 27.72 0.61
C GLY A 251 -10.14 26.38 0.55
N ALA A 252 -10.72 25.33 -0.06
CA ALA A 252 -10.07 24.02 -0.16
C ALA A 252 -8.66 24.07 -0.79
N PHE A 253 -8.43 24.99 -1.73
CA PHE A 253 -7.15 25.22 -2.41
C PHE A 253 -6.55 26.61 -2.07
N ASP A 254 -6.84 27.16 -0.89
CA ASP A 254 -6.16 28.39 -0.43
C ASP A 254 -4.64 28.17 -0.35
N GLN A 255 -4.25 26.97 0.06
CA GLN A 255 -2.90 26.44 -0.01
C GLN A 255 -2.92 24.97 -0.43
N VAL A 256 -1.97 24.58 -1.26
CA VAL A 256 -1.77 23.18 -1.67
C VAL A 256 -0.29 22.82 -1.63
N ILE A 257 -0.01 21.54 -1.44
CA ILE A 257 1.32 20.98 -1.62
C ILE A 257 1.40 20.36 -3.02
N ALA A 258 2.18 20.99 -3.89
CA ALA A 258 2.49 20.44 -5.20
C ALA A 258 3.59 19.38 -5.05
N ARG A 259 3.23 18.09 -5.06
CA ARG A 259 4.22 17.01 -4.86
C ARG A 259 5.24 16.95 -5.99
N GLN A 260 4.78 17.09 -7.24
CA GLN A 260 5.65 17.14 -8.42
C GLN A 260 5.34 18.39 -9.25
N PRO A 261 5.97 19.55 -8.95
CA PRO A 261 5.68 20.80 -9.67
C PRO A 261 5.92 20.72 -11.18
N ASP A 262 6.84 19.88 -11.64
CA ASP A 262 7.13 19.69 -13.06
C ASP A 262 5.99 19.00 -13.81
N HIS A 263 5.36 18.01 -13.17
CA HIS A 263 4.14 17.37 -13.70
C HIS A 263 3.01 18.39 -13.82
N LEU A 264 2.79 19.22 -12.80
CA LEU A 264 1.75 20.27 -12.83
C LEU A 264 1.97 21.28 -13.96
N ARG A 265 3.22 21.71 -14.20
CA ARG A 265 3.57 22.57 -15.36
C ARG A 265 3.32 21.87 -16.68
N SER A 266 3.73 20.61 -16.80
CA SER A 266 3.55 19.82 -18.02
C SER A 266 2.07 19.59 -18.34
N MET A 267 1.27 19.34 -17.31
CA MET A 267 -0.19 19.23 -17.41
C MET A 267 -0.81 20.53 -17.92
N ALA A 268 -0.42 21.68 -17.33
CA ALA A 268 -0.90 22.99 -17.77
C ALA A 268 -0.57 23.26 -19.25
N ALA A 269 0.66 22.96 -19.67
CA ALA A 269 1.07 23.05 -21.08
C ALA A 269 0.27 22.08 -21.97
N ALA A 270 0.00 20.86 -21.52
CA ALA A 270 -0.78 19.89 -22.29
C ALA A 270 -2.23 20.36 -22.50
N LEU A 271 -2.86 20.97 -21.49
CA LEU A 271 -4.23 21.48 -21.58
C LEU A 271 -4.40 22.59 -22.63
N THR A 272 -3.33 23.31 -22.95
CA THR A 272 -3.33 24.38 -23.97
C THR A 272 -2.88 23.90 -25.35
N GLU A 273 -1.93 22.97 -25.41
CA GLU A 273 -1.32 22.52 -26.66
C GLU A 273 -2.02 21.34 -27.33
N VAL A 274 -2.71 20.49 -26.56
CA VAL A 274 -3.33 19.26 -27.06
C VAL A 274 -4.75 19.53 -27.52
N ASP A 275 -5.09 19.03 -28.71
CA ASP A 275 -6.44 19.16 -29.27
C ASP A 275 -7.51 18.61 -28.32
N ILE A 276 -8.63 19.33 -28.22
CA ILE A 276 -9.74 18.97 -27.34
C ILE A 276 -10.33 17.58 -27.64
N GLU A 277 -10.23 17.10 -28.88
CA GLU A 277 -10.66 15.75 -29.26
C GLU A 277 -9.85 14.67 -28.51
N THR A 278 -8.53 14.83 -28.42
CA THR A 278 -7.65 13.92 -27.66
C THR A 278 -8.02 13.90 -26.18
N TRP A 279 -8.35 15.06 -25.60
CA TRP A 279 -8.82 15.15 -24.22
C TRP A 279 -10.14 14.40 -24.00
N ARG A 280 -11.10 14.52 -24.93
CA ARG A 280 -12.34 13.73 -24.85
C ARG A 280 -12.07 12.23 -24.96
N ASP A 281 -11.15 11.80 -25.82
CA ASP A 281 -10.80 10.38 -25.97
C ASP A 281 -10.18 9.82 -24.69
N TRP A 282 -9.25 10.57 -24.10
CA TRP A 282 -8.63 10.21 -22.84
C TRP A 282 -9.63 10.19 -21.69
N LEU A 283 -10.53 11.18 -21.58
CA LEU A 283 -11.60 11.18 -20.58
C LEU A 283 -12.53 9.95 -20.73
N ARG A 284 -12.91 9.59 -21.97
CA ARG A 284 -13.71 8.37 -22.20
C ARG A 284 -12.95 7.12 -21.76
N TRP A 285 -11.67 7.04 -22.08
CA TRP A 285 -10.82 5.94 -21.63
C TRP A 285 -10.76 5.86 -20.10
N ARG A 286 -10.51 6.97 -19.38
CA ARG A 286 -10.48 7.00 -17.91
C ARG A 286 -11.77 6.48 -17.29
N VAL A 287 -12.92 6.94 -17.78
CA VAL A 287 -14.25 6.48 -17.32
C VAL A 287 -14.44 4.98 -17.59
N VAL A 288 -14.16 4.53 -18.82
CA VAL A 288 -14.35 3.13 -19.22
C VAL A 288 -13.46 2.20 -18.40
N HIS A 289 -12.20 2.58 -18.18
CA HIS A 289 -11.25 1.81 -17.39
C HIS A 289 -11.68 1.71 -15.92
N ALA A 290 -11.91 2.84 -15.26
CA ALA A 290 -12.24 2.88 -13.84
C ALA A 290 -13.55 2.15 -13.50
N LEU A 291 -14.54 2.21 -14.40
CA LEU A 291 -15.86 1.63 -14.19
C LEU A 291 -16.01 0.22 -14.78
N ALA A 292 -15.01 -0.28 -15.52
CA ALA A 292 -15.01 -1.61 -16.11
C ALA A 292 -15.42 -2.75 -15.16
N PRO A 293 -14.99 -2.77 -13.88
CA PRO A 293 -15.32 -3.87 -12.96
C PRO A 293 -16.81 -4.04 -12.66
N TYR A 294 -17.64 -3.05 -12.99
CA TYR A 294 -19.05 -2.96 -12.63
C TYR A 294 -20.01 -3.10 -13.82
N LEU A 295 -19.49 -3.44 -15.01
CA LEU A 295 -20.24 -3.54 -16.26
C LEU A 295 -20.45 -5.02 -16.69
N SER A 296 -20.95 -5.23 -17.91
CA SER A 296 -21.13 -6.56 -18.52
C SER A 296 -19.87 -7.43 -18.48
N ASP A 297 -20.06 -8.75 -18.52
CA ASP A 297 -18.96 -9.73 -18.42
C ASP A 297 -17.91 -9.56 -19.53
N ALA A 298 -18.31 -9.12 -20.73
CA ALA A 298 -17.38 -8.88 -21.84
C ALA A 298 -16.38 -7.76 -21.53
N VAL A 299 -16.84 -6.67 -20.90
CA VAL A 299 -15.99 -5.53 -20.50
C VAL A 299 -15.07 -5.94 -19.35
N VAL A 300 -15.61 -6.65 -18.35
CA VAL A 300 -14.84 -7.17 -17.22
C VAL A 300 -13.74 -8.12 -17.70
N ALA A 301 -14.06 -9.01 -18.65
CA ALA A 301 -13.11 -9.99 -19.19
C ALA A 301 -11.95 -9.34 -19.96
N GLU A 302 -12.22 -8.33 -20.80
CA GLU A 302 -11.18 -7.58 -21.50
C GLU A 302 -10.30 -6.78 -20.53
N ASN A 303 -10.90 -6.11 -19.55
CA ASN A 303 -10.14 -5.39 -18.51
C ASN A 303 -9.22 -6.35 -17.74
N PHE A 304 -9.72 -7.53 -17.37
CA PHE A 304 -8.93 -8.56 -16.71
C PHE A 304 -7.84 -9.16 -17.62
N ASP A 305 -8.08 -9.33 -18.91
CA ASP A 305 -7.09 -9.88 -19.85
C ASP A 305 -5.83 -9.01 -19.91
N PHE A 306 -5.97 -7.69 -19.87
CA PHE A 306 -4.83 -6.80 -19.79
C PHE A 306 -4.28 -6.67 -18.36
N TYR A 307 -5.07 -6.13 -17.44
CA TYR A 307 -4.57 -5.75 -16.11
C TYR A 307 -4.30 -6.92 -15.17
N GLY A 308 -4.99 -8.05 -15.35
CA GLY A 308 -4.75 -9.27 -14.57
C GLY A 308 -3.76 -10.19 -15.27
N ARG A 309 -4.08 -10.60 -16.50
CA ARG A 309 -3.32 -11.64 -17.20
C ARG A 309 -2.04 -11.10 -17.85
N THR A 310 -2.12 -10.01 -18.62
CA THR A 310 -0.95 -9.46 -19.33
C THR A 310 0.05 -8.79 -18.38
N LEU A 311 -0.43 -7.98 -17.42
CA LEU A 311 0.44 -7.27 -16.47
C LEU A 311 0.98 -8.16 -15.34
N SER A 312 0.13 -9.00 -14.75
CA SER A 312 0.46 -9.74 -13.51
C SER A 312 0.47 -11.25 -13.66
N GLY A 313 0.28 -11.77 -14.88
CA GLY A 313 0.30 -13.21 -15.15
C GLY A 313 -0.85 -13.99 -14.49
N VAL A 314 -1.91 -13.32 -14.04
CA VAL A 314 -3.03 -13.96 -13.32
C VAL A 314 -3.93 -14.71 -14.32
N PRO A 315 -4.09 -16.04 -14.20
CA PRO A 315 -4.83 -16.81 -15.19
C PRO A 315 -6.34 -16.54 -15.24
N GLN A 316 -6.97 -16.37 -14.08
CA GLN A 316 -8.41 -16.30 -13.89
C GLN A 316 -8.81 -15.09 -13.04
N ILE A 317 -9.97 -14.50 -13.33
CA ILE A 317 -10.50 -13.44 -12.49
C ILE A 317 -10.98 -14.03 -11.17
N ARG A 318 -10.85 -13.27 -10.08
CA ARG A 318 -11.44 -13.62 -8.79
C ARG A 318 -12.95 -13.87 -8.93
N ASP A 319 -13.43 -14.85 -8.16
CA ASP A 319 -14.85 -15.14 -8.03
C ASP A 319 -15.67 -13.87 -7.76
N ARG A 320 -16.90 -13.83 -8.28
CA ARG A 320 -17.78 -12.66 -8.15
C ARG A 320 -17.95 -12.22 -6.70
N TRP A 321 -18.14 -13.17 -5.78
CA TRP A 321 -18.33 -12.85 -4.36
C TRP A 321 -17.10 -12.14 -3.75
N LYS A 322 -15.87 -12.52 -4.14
CA LYS A 322 -14.63 -11.87 -3.66
C LYS A 322 -14.56 -10.40 -4.11
N ARG A 323 -14.96 -10.15 -5.36
CA ARG A 323 -15.05 -8.78 -5.91
C ARG A 323 -16.18 -7.97 -5.25
N GLY A 324 -17.29 -8.61 -4.92
CA GLY A 324 -18.38 -7.98 -4.17
C GLY A 324 -17.99 -7.64 -2.73
N VAL A 325 -17.21 -8.50 -2.07
CA VAL A 325 -16.61 -8.20 -0.75
C VAL A 325 -15.70 -6.99 -0.86
N ALA A 326 -14.78 -6.97 -1.84
CA ALA A 326 -13.88 -5.83 -2.04
C ALA A 326 -14.63 -4.50 -2.21
N LEU A 327 -15.70 -4.46 -3.01
CA LEU A 327 -16.53 -3.26 -3.17
C LEU A 327 -17.13 -2.78 -1.83
N VAL A 328 -17.61 -3.71 -1.00
CA VAL A 328 -18.15 -3.35 0.31
C VAL A 328 -17.05 -2.88 1.25
N GLU A 329 -15.86 -3.47 1.20
CA GLU A 329 -14.71 -3.03 1.99
C GLU A 329 -14.29 -1.60 1.60
N ASP A 330 -14.25 -1.30 0.30
CA ASP A 330 -13.88 0.04 -0.20
C ASP A 330 -14.89 1.13 0.22
N ALA A 331 -16.19 0.80 0.22
CA ALA A 331 -17.27 1.76 0.50
C ALA A 331 -17.67 1.86 1.99
N LEU A 332 -17.66 0.73 2.70
CA LEU A 332 -18.27 0.52 4.02
C LEU A 332 -17.34 -0.30 4.94
N GLY A 333 -16.04 -0.34 4.66
CA GLY A 333 -15.09 -1.21 5.35
C GLY A 333 -15.02 -1.04 6.85
N GLU A 334 -15.20 0.18 7.38
CA GLU A 334 -15.21 0.41 8.83
C GLU A 334 -16.47 -0.13 9.51
N ALA A 335 -17.62 -0.05 8.83
CA ALA A 335 -18.87 -0.65 9.31
C ALA A 335 -18.78 -2.18 9.37
N VAL A 336 -18.15 -2.79 8.37
CA VAL A 336 -17.84 -4.23 8.39
C VAL A 336 -16.84 -4.56 9.48
N GLY A 337 -15.81 -3.72 9.65
CA GLY A 337 -14.77 -3.88 10.66
C GLY A 337 -15.29 -3.91 12.09
N GLN A 338 -16.31 -3.11 12.39
CA GLN A 338 -16.98 -3.15 13.70
C GLN A 338 -17.56 -4.54 13.99
N LEU A 339 -18.27 -5.14 13.03
CA LEU A 339 -18.82 -6.49 13.17
C LEU A 339 -17.72 -7.57 13.17
N TYR A 340 -16.64 -7.34 12.41
CA TYR A 340 -15.50 -8.24 12.35
C TYR A 340 -14.84 -8.40 13.73
N VAL A 341 -14.51 -7.30 14.41
CA VAL A 341 -13.81 -7.37 15.70
C VAL A 341 -14.68 -7.91 16.82
N GLU A 342 -15.99 -7.63 16.81
CA GLU A 342 -16.94 -8.23 17.76
C GLU A 342 -16.92 -9.77 17.71
N LYS A 343 -16.66 -10.34 16.53
CA LYS A 343 -16.71 -11.79 16.28
C LYS A 343 -15.34 -12.47 16.31
N HIS A 344 -14.29 -11.78 15.87
CA HIS A 344 -13.01 -12.39 15.54
C HIS A 344 -11.81 -11.88 16.35
N PHE A 345 -11.95 -10.83 17.17
CA PHE A 345 -10.82 -10.27 17.93
C PHE A 345 -11.03 -10.37 19.46
N PRO A 346 -10.32 -11.27 20.17
CA PRO A 346 -10.50 -11.42 21.61
C PRO A 346 -9.74 -10.33 22.40
N PRO A 347 -10.33 -9.74 23.48
CA PRO A 347 -9.70 -8.64 24.22
C PRO A 347 -8.30 -8.94 24.80
N HIS A 348 -8.02 -10.18 25.21
CA HIS A 348 -6.73 -10.54 25.81
C HIS A 348 -5.56 -10.49 24.81
N ALA A 349 -5.81 -10.57 23.50
CA ALA A 349 -4.79 -10.39 22.48
C ALA A 349 -4.21 -8.97 22.52
N LYS A 350 -5.04 -7.96 22.81
CA LYS A 350 -4.62 -6.55 22.93
C LYS A 350 -3.68 -6.34 24.12
N GLU A 351 -3.97 -6.95 25.27
CA GLU A 351 -3.13 -6.86 26.48
C GLU A 351 -1.72 -7.42 26.23
N ARG A 352 -1.63 -8.60 25.62
CA ARG A 352 -0.34 -9.23 25.30
C ARG A 352 0.45 -8.46 24.23
N MET A 353 -0.24 -7.82 23.28
CA MET A 353 0.40 -6.94 22.30
C MET A 353 1.00 -5.68 22.92
N LEU A 354 0.36 -5.10 23.94
CA LEU A 354 0.93 -3.95 24.67
C LEU A 354 2.25 -4.31 25.36
N GLU A 355 2.33 -5.49 25.97
CA GLU A 355 3.59 -5.98 26.57
C GLU A 355 4.72 -6.14 25.53
N LEU A 356 4.40 -6.61 24.32
CA LEU A 356 5.37 -6.71 23.22
C LEU A 356 5.87 -5.32 22.78
N VAL A 357 4.94 -4.36 22.63
CA VAL A 357 5.27 -2.97 22.27
C VAL A 357 6.17 -2.34 23.34
N ASP A 358 5.87 -2.50 24.63
CA ASP A 358 6.67 -1.96 25.73
C ASP A 358 8.12 -2.50 25.69
N ASN A 359 8.29 -3.80 25.43
CA ASN A 359 9.62 -4.41 25.31
C ASN A 359 10.37 -3.92 24.07
N LEU A 360 9.69 -3.64 22.95
CA LEU A 360 10.32 -3.07 21.76
C LEU A 360 10.77 -1.62 21.99
N VAL A 361 9.94 -0.80 22.62
CA VAL A 361 10.28 0.59 22.96
C VAL A 361 11.51 0.60 23.88
N GLU A 362 11.55 -0.28 24.88
CA GLU A 362 12.73 -0.44 25.73
C GLU A 362 13.96 -0.93 24.95
N ALA A 363 13.80 -1.84 23.99
CA ALA A 363 14.88 -2.29 23.12
C ALA A 363 15.46 -1.14 22.28
N PHE A 364 14.62 -0.34 21.61
CA PHE A 364 15.06 0.86 20.88
C PHE A 364 15.76 1.87 21.80
N ARG A 365 15.22 2.10 23.01
CA ARG A 365 15.83 3.02 23.99
C ARG A 365 17.26 2.59 24.33
N ARG A 366 17.47 1.30 24.62
CA ARG A 366 18.80 0.74 24.91
C ARG A 366 19.72 0.78 23.69
N ASP A 367 19.18 0.52 22.51
CA ASP A 367 19.92 0.54 21.27
C ASP A 367 20.49 1.94 20.98
N PHE A 368 19.65 2.98 20.99
CA PHE A 368 20.05 4.37 20.79
C PHE A 368 21.11 4.85 21.80
N ASP A 369 21.05 4.38 23.04
CA ASP A 369 22.08 4.67 24.06
C ASP A 369 23.45 4.06 23.73
N SER A 370 23.48 2.97 22.97
CA SER A 370 24.68 2.22 22.60
C SER A 370 25.30 2.62 21.25
N LEU A 371 24.55 3.30 20.36
CA LEU A 371 25.01 3.66 19.03
C LEU A 371 26.22 4.62 19.08
N GLU A 372 27.39 4.12 18.69
CA GLU A 372 28.65 4.89 18.67
C GLU A 372 28.71 5.90 17.52
N TRP A 373 27.91 5.70 16.47
CA TRP A 373 27.92 6.53 15.27
C TRP A 373 27.01 7.76 15.35
N MET A 374 26.19 7.85 16.40
CA MET A 374 25.22 8.92 16.63
C MET A 374 25.58 9.72 17.89
N GLY A 375 25.82 11.01 17.71
CA GLY A 375 26.13 11.96 18.77
C GLY A 375 24.99 12.18 19.78
N ALA A 376 25.33 12.74 20.95
CA ALA A 376 24.40 12.91 22.06
C ALA A 376 23.19 13.82 21.75
N ASP A 377 23.38 14.82 20.87
CA ASP A 377 22.29 15.74 20.49
C ASP A 377 21.24 15.04 19.63
N THR A 378 21.66 14.35 18.55
CA THR A 378 20.75 13.58 17.69
C THR A 378 20.11 12.41 18.45
N ARG A 379 20.86 11.76 19.36
CA ARG A 379 20.31 10.73 20.24
C ARG A 379 19.16 11.23 21.11
N ARG A 380 19.30 12.43 21.69
CA ARG A 380 18.24 13.04 22.51
C ARG A 380 16.97 13.31 21.68
N GLU A 381 17.11 13.76 20.44
CA GLU A 381 15.97 13.97 19.54
C GLU A 381 15.33 12.62 19.12
N ALA A 382 16.14 11.60 18.82
CA ALA A 382 15.65 10.26 18.49
C ALA A 382 14.86 9.63 19.66
N LEU A 383 15.35 9.77 20.89
CA LEU A 383 14.65 9.33 22.10
C LEU A 383 13.34 10.12 22.31
N ALA A 384 13.36 11.44 22.14
CA ALA A 384 12.15 12.25 22.25
C ALA A 384 11.10 11.86 21.21
N LYS A 385 11.52 11.53 19.98
CA LYS A 385 10.64 10.99 18.94
C LYS A 385 10.06 9.64 19.33
N LEU A 386 10.90 8.71 19.82
CA LEU A 386 10.49 7.38 20.29
C LEU A 386 9.45 7.47 21.42
N GLU A 387 9.68 8.35 22.40
CA GLU A 387 8.77 8.56 23.54
C GLU A 387 7.41 9.17 23.11
N ALA A 388 7.35 9.82 21.94
CA ALA A 388 6.14 10.41 21.40
C ALA A 388 5.32 9.45 20.49
N PHE A 389 5.79 8.22 20.26
CA PHE A 389 5.05 7.25 19.44
C PHE A 389 3.68 6.92 20.04
N THR A 390 2.67 6.87 19.18
CA THR A 390 1.31 6.44 19.57
C THR A 390 1.00 5.06 18.98
N PRO A 391 0.86 4.00 19.80
CA PRO A 391 0.44 2.69 19.32
C PRO A 391 -1.08 2.57 19.22
N LYS A 392 -1.58 2.08 18.08
CA LYS A 392 -2.99 1.76 17.81
C LYS A 392 -3.13 0.26 17.50
N ILE A 393 -3.89 -0.46 18.32
CA ILE A 393 -3.92 -1.94 18.30
C ILE A 393 -5.36 -2.45 18.17
N GLY A 394 -5.59 -3.26 17.15
CA GLY A 394 -6.84 -3.97 16.87
C GLY A 394 -7.81 -3.16 16.01
N TYR A 395 -8.39 -2.09 16.57
CA TYR A 395 -9.51 -1.35 15.97
C TYR A 395 -9.64 0.07 16.51
N PRO A 396 -10.34 0.98 15.79
CA PRO A 396 -10.56 2.36 16.24
C PRO A 396 -11.55 2.45 17.41
N ASP A 397 -11.35 3.43 18.29
CA ASP A 397 -12.28 3.75 19.38
C ASP A 397 -13.53 4.51 18.89
N LYS A 398 -13.43 5.17 17.74
CA LYS A 398 -14.52 5.90 17.08
C LYS A 398 -14.75 5.35 15.69
N TRP A 399 -16.01 5.09 15.36
CA TRP A 399 -16.41 4.55 14.06
C TRP A 399 -16.92 5.66 13.14
N ARG A 400 -16.63 5.53 11.84
CA ARG A 400 -17.15 6.42 10.79
C ARG A 400 -18.66 6.43 10.74
N ASP A 401 -19.24 7.62 10.61
CA ASP A 401 -20.67 7.80 10.40
C ASP A 401 -21.02 7.71 8.91
N TYR A 402 -21.76 6.67 8.54
CA TYR A 402 -22.25 6.44 7.18
C TYR A 402 -23.67 6.94 6.97
N SER A 403 -24.23 7.77 7.86
CA SER A 403 -25.62 8.23 7.79
C SER A 403 -25.98 8.90 6.45
N SER A 404 -25.08 9.71 5.88
CA SER A 404 -25.26 10.44 4.61
C SER A 404 -25.04 9.61 3.34
N LEU A 405 -24.44 8.42 3.42
CA LEU A 405 -24.19 7.58 2.24
C LEU A 405 -25.47 6.88 1.76
N GLU A 406 -26.00 7.24 0.61
CA GLU A 406 -27.17 6.54 0.04
C GLU A 406 -26.75 5.31 -0.78
N VAL A 407 -27.41 4.18 -0.54
CA VAL A 407 -27.21 2.92 -1.27
C VAL A 407 -28.56 2.42 -1.78
N GLU A 408 -28.62 2.08 -3.06
CA GLU A 408 -29.81 1.60 -3.77
C GLU A 408 -29.51 0.20 -4.33
N ALA A 409 -30.32 -0.80 -3.97
CA ALA A 409 -30.04 -2.21 -4.28
C ALA A 409 -29.99 -2.54 -5.79
N ASP A 410 -30.59 -1.72 -6.65
CA ASP A 410 -30.70 -1.93 -8.10
C ASP A 410 -29.84 -0.97 -8.95
N ASP A 411 -28.98 -0.17 -8.32
CA ASP A 411 -28.10 0.82 -8.97
C ASP A 411 -26.64 0.65 -8.53
N LEU A 412 -25.98 -0.42 -9.01
CA LEU A 412 -24.58 -0.70 -8.68
C LEU A 412 -23.65 0.47 -9.03
N LEU A 413 -23.71 0.98 -10.27
CA LEU A 413 -22.76 2.00 -10.72
C LEU A 413 -22.98 3.32 -9.96
N GLY A 414 -24.23 3.71 -9.72
CA GLY A 414 -24.51 4.88 -8.89
C GLY A 414 -24.12 4.67 -7.43
N ASN A 415 -24.22 3.45 -6.88
CA ASN A 415 -23.69 3.15 -5.55
C ASN A 415 -22.18 3.37 -5.46
N VAL A 416 -21.42 2.93 -6.46
CA VAL A 416 -19.97 3.17 -6.53
C VAL A 416 -19.70 4.68 -6.53
N ALA A 417 -20.38 5.45 -7.38
CA ALA A 417 -20.21 6.89 -7.44
C ALA A 417 -20.62 7.59 -6.13
N ARG A 418 -21.75 7.20 -5.50
CA ARG A 418 -22.19 7.77 -4.22
C ARG A 418 -21.23 7.45 -3.08
N ALA A 419 -20.67 6.24 -3.05
CA ALA A 419 -19.66 5.84 -2.07
C ALA A 419 -18.37 6.66 -2.23
N THR A 420 -17.88 6.84 -3.46
CA THR A 420 -16.72 7.69 -3.71
C THR A 420 -16.99 9.16 -3.37
N ALA A 421 -18.15 9.70 -3.76
CA ALA A 421 -18.54 11.06 -3.42
C ALA A 421 -18.60 11.30 -1.90
N PHE A 422 -19.10 10.32 -1.14
CA PHE A 422 -19.09 10.35 0.33
C PHE A 422 -17.66 10.42 0.89
N GLU A 423 -16.72 9.63 0.36
CA GLU A 423 -15.31 9.66 0.78
C GLU A 423 -14.63 10.99 0.40
N VAL A 424 -14.92 11.55 -0.77
CA VAL A 424 -14.44 12.88 -1.19
C VAL A 424 -14.95 13.95 -0.22
N ASP A 425 -16.26 13.95 0.08
CA ASP A 425 -16.87 14.91 0.99
C ASP A 425 -16.30 14.80 2.40
N ARG A 426 -16.10 13.58 2.92
CA ARG A 426 -15.48 13.38 4.25
C ARG A 426 -14.07 13.96 4.28
N ASN A 427 -13.24 13.64 3.28
CA ASN A 427 -11.85 14.10 3.27
C ASN A 427 -11.76 15.61 3.15
N LEU A 428 -12.55 16.24 2.27
CA LEU A 428 -12.57 17.70 2.13
C LEU A 428 -13.12 18.41 3.38
N ALA A 429 -14.06 17.80 4.10
CA ALA A 429 -14.61 18.35 5.35
C ALA A 429 -13.58 18.45 6.48
N LYS A 430 -12.41 17.80 6.36
CA LYS A 430 -11.30 17.92 7.31
C LYS A 430 -10.60 19.28 7.21
N LEU A 431 -10.61 19.92 6.03
CA LEU A 431 -9.91 21.18 5.78
C LEU A 431 -10.47 22.29 6.68
N GLY A 432 -9.57 23.06 7.30
CA GLY A 432 -9.92 24.11 8.27
C GLY A 432 -10.36 23.60 9.66
N GLY A 433 -10.53 22.29 9.83
CA GLY A 433 -10.73 21.63 11.12
C GLY A 433 -9.42 21.22 11.80
N PRO A 434 -9.47 20.76 13.07
CA PRO A 434 -8.32 20.18 13.74
C PRO A 434 -7.99 18.79 13.17
N VAL A 435 -6.73 18.39 13.27
CA VAL A 435 -6.31 17.03 12.91
C VAL A 435 -6.91 15.99 13.84
N ASP A 436 -7.63 15.02 13.27
CA ASP A 436 -8.19 13.88 14.00
C ASP A 436 -7.12 12.82 14.21
N ARG A 437 -6.59 12.76 15.44
CA ARG A 437 -5.56 11.80 15.82
C ARG A 437 -6.14 10.43 16.18
N ASP A 438 -7.47 10.29 16.25
CA ASP A 438 -8.13 9.01 16.50
C ASP A 438 -8.45 8.25 15.20
N GLU A 439 -8.30 8.89 14.02
CA GLU A 439 -8.58 8.30 12.71
C GLU A 439 -7.61 7.14 12.39
N TRP A 440 -8.12 6.10 11.73
CA TRP A 440 -7.33 4.97 11.22
C TRP A 440 -7.33 4.98 9.70
N PHE A 441 -6.21 4.61 9.10
CA PHE A 441 -6.03 4.52 7.64
C PHE A 441 -6.13 3.08 7.11
N MET A 442 -6.34 2.10 7.99
CA MET A 442 -6.64 0.71 7.64
C MET A 442 -7.82 0.20 8.49
N THR A 443 -8.64 -0.65 7.89
CA THR A 443 -9.75 -1.29 8.61
C THR A 443 -9.24 -2.42 9.50
N PRO A 444 -9.97 -2.81 10.57
CA PRO A 444 -9.55 -3.88 11.47
C PRO A 444 -9.31 -5.24 10.79
N GLN A 445 -10.04 -5.55 9.71
CA GLN A 445 -9.91 -6.79 8.95
C GLN A 445 -8.74 -6.78 7.96
N THR A 446 -8.04 -5.66 7.78
CA THR A 446 -6.86 -5.57 6.91
C THR A 446 -5.70 -6.38 7.50
N VAL A 447 -5.15 -7.31 6.72
CA VAL A 447 -3.91 -8.02 7.07
C VAL A 447 -2.72 -7.21 6.59
N ASN A 448 -2.31 -6.25 7.41
CA ASN A 448 -1.13 -5.42 7.25
C ASN A 448 -0.80 -4.70 8.56
N ALA A 449 0.22 -3.84 8.56
CA ALA A 449 0.48 -2.82 9.58
C ALA A 449 0.95 -1.52 8.89
N TYR A 450 1.03 -0.41 9.63
CA TYR A 450 1.61 0.82 9.08
C TYR A 450 2.20 1.75 10.16
N TYR A 451 3.15 2.58 9.72
CA TYR A 451 3.59 3.81 10.37
C TYR A 451 3.06 5.04 9.62
N ASN A 452 2.62 6.06 10.37
CA ASN A 452 2.28 7.37 9.80
C ASN A 452 3.22 8.45 10.37
N PRO A 453 4.04 9.11 9.53
CA PRO A 453 4.99 10.13 9.98
C PRO A 453 4.33 11.38 10.55
N GLY A 454 3.26 11.89 9.94
CA GLY A 454 2.58 13.12 10.35
C GLY A 454 1.88 13.01 11.72
N LEU A 455 1.51 11.79 12.12
CA LEU A 455 0.94 11.52 13.45
C LEU A 455 1.92 10.88 14.43
N ASN A 456 3.08 10.43 13.94
CA ASN A 456 4.06 9.63 14.68
C ASN A 456 3.39 8.44 15.39
N GLU A 457 2.65 7.64 14.64
CA GLU A 457 1.87 6.50 15.15
C GLU A 457 2.18 5.20 14.40
N ILE A 458 2.01 4.09 15.11
CA ILE A 458 2.12 2.72 14.58
C ILE A 458 0.80 2.00 14.79
N VAL A 459 0.33 1.28 13.77
CA VAL A 459 -1.02 0.75 13.75
C VAL A 459 -1.03 -0.71 13.31
N PHE A 460 -1.68 -1.55 14.13
CA PHE A 460 -1.80 -2.99 13.93
C PHE A 460 -3.28 -3.40 13.93
N PRO A 461 -3.93 -3.45 12.76
CA PRO A 461 -5.28 -4.01 12.60
C PRO A 461 -5.46 -5.40 13.22
N ALA A 462 -6.65 -5.71 13.70
CA ALA A 462 -6.97 -6.98 14.34
C ALA A 462 -6.56 -8.22 13.52
N ALA A 463 -6.70 -8.16 12.19
CA ALA A 463 -6.43 -9.31 11.32
C ALA A 463 -4.94 -9.64 11.11
N ILE A 464 -3.98 -8.76 11.43
CA ILE A 464 -2.56 -9.17 11.45
C ILE A 464 -2.18 -9.90 12.75
N LEU A 465 -2.99 -9.75 13.80
CA LEU A 465 -2.75 -10.29 15.15
C LEU A 465 -3.23 -11.75 15.29
N GLN A 466 -2.80 -12.59 14.35
CA GLN A 466 -3.09 -14.02 14.31
C GLN A 466 -1.88 -14.82 13.79
N PRO A 467 -1.85 -16.15 13.94
CA PRO A 467 -0.73 -16.96 13.47
C PRO A 467 -0.52 -16.83 11.96
N PRO A 468 0.74 -16.84 11.47
CA PRO A 468 1.97 -17.10 12.20
C PRO A 468 2.66 -15.83 12.76
N PHE A 469 2.06 -14.65 12.63
CA PHE A 469 2.61 -13.41 13.19
C PHE A 469 2.51 -13.42 14.71
N PHE A 470 1.31 -13.73 15.22
CA PHE A 470 1.02 -13.70 16.65
C PHE A 470 0.14 -14.86 17.08
N ASP A 471 0.64 -15.68 18.00
CA ASP A 471 -0.11 -16.75 18.66
C ASP A 471 -0.01 -16.55 20.19
N VAL A 472 -1.13 -16.19 20.80
CA VAL A 472 -1.24 -15.96 22.25
C VAL A 472 -0.85 -17.19 23.09
N ASP A 473 -0.92 -18.39 22.53
CA ASP A 473 -0.63 -19.67 23.20
C ASP A 473 0.78 -20.24 22.86
N ALA A 474 1.52 -19.59 21.96
CA ALA A 474 2.86 -19.99 21.56
C ALA A 474 3.96 -19.47 22.48
N ASP A 475 5.15 -20.06 22.34
CA ASP A 475 6.39 -19.55 22.93
C ASP A 475 6.75 -18.16 22.36
N ASP A 476 7.27 -17.28 23.22
CA ASP A 476 7.52 -15.90 22.87
C ASP A 476 8.53 -15.72 21.74
N ALA A 477 9.50 -16.62 21.59
CA ALA A 477 10.51 -16.49 20.55
C ALA A 477 9.90 -16.31 19.15
N VAL A 478 8.84 -17.07 18.83
CA VAL A 478 8.17 -16.95 17.53
C VAL A 478 7.32 -15.69 17.44
N ASN A 479 6.65 -15.28 18.52
CA ASN A 479 5.89 -14.03 18.53
C ASN A 479 6.82 -12.82 18.31
N TYR A 480 7.99 -12.79 18.96
CA TYR A 480 8.97 -11.72 18.71
C TYR A 480 9.58 -11.80 17.31
N GLY A 481 9.83 -12.99 16.77
CA GLY A 481 10.32 -13.18 15.39
C GLY A 481 9.29 -12.84 14.32
N GLY A 482 8.01 -13.01 14.62
CA GLY A 482 6.87 -12.66 13.78
C GLY A 482 6.39 -11.23 14.06
N ILE A 483 5.34 -11.08 14.88
CA ILE A 483 4.73 -9.78 15.15
C ILE A 483 5.68 -8.79 15.83
N GLY A 484 6.63 -9.24 16.67
CA GLY A 484 7.64 -8.37 17.27
C GLY A 484 8.54 -7.73 16.21
N ALA A 485 9.03 -8.50 15.25
CA ALA A 485 9.82 -7.94 14.15
C ALA A 485 8.99 -6.98 13.29
N VAL A 486 7.70 -7.26 13.07
CA VAL A 486 6.77 -6.33 12.38
C VAL A 486 6.57 -5.04 13.18
N ILE A 487 6.35 -5.10 14.50
CA ILE A 487 6.23 -3.88 15.32
C ILE A 487 7.53 -3.08 15.28
N GLY A 488 8.68 -3.77 15.34
CA GLY A 488 9.99 -3.13 15.25
C GLY A 488 10.23 -2.50 13.89
N HIS A 489 9.70 -3.09 12.82
CA HIS A 489 9.68 -2.54 11.47
C HIS A 489 8.86 -1.25 11.40
N GLU A 490 7.64 -1.24 11.95
CA GLU A 490 6.81 -0.02 11.99
C GLU A 490 7.43 1.10 12.84
N ILE A 491 8.07 0.79 13.97
CA ILE A 491 8.83 1.80 14.72
C ILE A 491 10.06 2.25 13.93
N GLY A 492 10.72 1.32 13.25
CA GLY A 492 11.88 1.56 12.38
C GLY A 492 11.58 2.55 11.25
N HIS A 493 10.36 2.54 10.70
CA HIS A 493 9.93 3.54 9.71
C HIS A 493 10.00 4.98 10.23
N GLY A 494 9.81 5.22 11.53
CA GLY A 494 10.04 6.54 12.11
C GLY A 494 11.49 7.01 12.07
N PHE A 495 12.43 6.14 11.74
CA PHE A 495 13.86 6.40 11.71
C PHE A 495 14.53 5.93 10.40
N ASP A 496 13.76 5.55 9.38
CA ASP A 496 14.28 5.21 8.05
C ASP A 496 14.74 6.46 7.27
N ASP A 497 15.11 6.32 5.99
CA ASP A 497 15.63 7.43 5.19
C ASP A 497 14.68 8.62 5.04
N GLN A 498 13.37 8.38 5.18
CA GLN A 498 12.32 9.40 5.06
C GLN A 498 11.72 9.77 6.42
N GLY A 499 11.31 8.78 7.23
CA GLY A 499 10.73 9.04 8.54
C GLY A 499 11.70 9.72 9.49
N SER A 500 13.02 9.48 9.36
CA SER A 500 14.04 10.23 10.11
C SER A 500 14.05 11.74 9.84
N GLN A 501 13.36 12.21 8.79
CA GLN A 501 13.26 13.64 8.48
C GLN A 501 12.10 14.33 9.24
N TYR A 502 11.24 13.57 9.90
CA TYR A 502 10.15 14.05 10.74
C TYR A 502 10.53 13.99 12.22
N ASP A 503 10.17 15.00 13.01
CA ASP A 503 10.33 14.97 14.46
C ASP A 503 9.19 14.21 15.18
N GLY A 504 9.24 14.15 16.51
CA GLY A 504 8.24 13.44 17.33
C GLY A 504 6.83 14.03 17.29
N GLU A 505 6.68 15.27 16.81
CA GLU A 505 5.37 15.91 16.61
C GLU A 505 4.82 15.65 15.20
N GLY A 506 5.59 14.98 14.34
CA GLY A 506 5.23 14.68 12.96
C GLY A 506 5.53 15.81 11.98
N ASN A 507 6.45 16.73 12.32
CA ASN A 507 6.86 17.80 11.43
C ASN A 507 8.19 17.48 10.73
N LEU A 508 8.22 17.64 9.40
CA LEU A 508 9.38 17.58 8.53
C LEU A 508 10.37 18.69 8.91
N ARG A 509 11.34 18.31 9.74
CA ARG A 509 12.32 19.20 10.37
C ARG A 509 13.64 18.45 10.50
N ASN A 510 14.72 19.08 10.06
CA ASN A 510 16.05 18.53 10.32
C ASN A 510 16.39 18.64 11.82
N TRP A 511 16.46 17.49 12.49
CA TRP A 511 16.91 17.33 13.89
C TRP A 511 18.26 16.60 14.00
N TRP A 512 18.91 16.34 12.87
CA TRP A 512 20.22 15.70 12.79
C TRP A 512 21.35 16.74 12.87
N THR A 513 22.49 16.33 13.42
CA THR A 513 23.76 17.02 13.10
C THR A 513 24.25 16.56 11.73
N ASP A 514 25.03 17.40 11.03
CA ASP A 514 25.58 17.04 9.71
C ASP A 514 26.42 15.76 9.75
N SER A 515 27.18 15.55 10.83
CA SER A 515 28.02 14.35 11.00
C SER A 515 27.18 13.09 11.20
N ASP A 516 26.15 13.16 12.04
CA ASP A 516 25.28 12.01 12.30
C ASP A 516 24.44 11.67 11.07
N ARG A 517 23.98 12.69 10.33
CA ARG A 517 23.29 12.49 9.06
C ARG A 517 24.17 11.80 8.03
N ALA A 518 25.42 12.25 7.86
CA ALA A 518 26.37 11.62 6.95
C ALA A 518 26.69 10.16 7.35
N ASN A 519 26.76 9.87 8.66
CA ASN A 519 26.96 8.51 9.16
C ASN A 519 25.76 7.60 8.87
N PHE A 520 24.54 8.12 8.98
CA PHE A 520 23.31 7.41 8.64
C PHE A 520 23.21 7.17 7.13
N ASP A 521 23.37 8.22 6.32
CA ASP A 521 23.33 8.12 4.85
C ASP A 521 24.37 7.13 4.32
N GLY A 522 25.58 7.09 4.92
CA GLY A 522 26.61 6.13 4.57
C GLY A 522 26.23 4.67 4.84
N ARG A 523 25.41 4.41 5.88
CA ARG A 523 24.88 3.06 6.18
C ARG A 523 23.74 2.69 5.24
N ALA A 524 22.81 3.62 5.01
CA ALA A 524 21.74 3.43 4.03
C ALA A 524 22.30 3.13 2.63
N GLN A 525 23.34 3.84 2.20
CA GLN A 525 24.00 3.61 0.92
C GLN A 525 24.66 2.22 0.81
N ARG A 526 25.19 1.69 1.92
CA ARG A 526 25.70 0.30 1.94
C ARG A 526 24.57 -0.71 1.81
N LEU A 527 23.42 -0.45 2.42
CA LEU A 527 22.24 -1.31 2.28
C LEU A 527 21.69 -1.29 0.84
N ILE A 528 21.60 -0.10 0.24
CA ILE A 528 21.25 0.06 -1.18
C ILE A 528 22.16 -0.80 -2.06
N ALA A 529 23.47 -0.62 -1.91
CA ALA A 529 24.45 -1.37 -2.70
C ALA A 529 24.39 -2.88 -2.46
N GLN A 530 24.05 -3.32 -1.24
CA GLN A 530 23.86 -4.73 -0.95
C GLN A 530 22.64 -5.29 -1.69
N PHE A 531 21.49 -4.59 -1.67
CA PHE A 531 20.26 -5.05 -2.31
C PHE A 531 20.28 -4.93 -3.84
N ASP A 532 21.00 -3.96 -4.41
CA ASP A 532 21.20 -3.83 -5.87
C ASP A 532 21.87 -5.05 -6.52
N GLU A 533 22.54 -5.89 -5.73
CA GLU A 533 23.18 -7.12 -6.20
C GLU A 533 22.30 -8.36 -6.04
N LEU A 534 21.12 -8.25 -5.41
CA LEU A 534 20.25 -9.38 -5.13
C LEU A 534 19.23 -9.59 -6.25
N GLU A 535 18.96 -10.86 -6.54
CA GLU A 535 17.88 -11.32 -7.42
C GLU A 535 16.98 -12.26 -6.62
N SER A 536 15.66 -12.10 -6.76
CA SER A 536 14.70 -13.04 -6.16
C SER A 536 14.58 -14.30 -7.02
N ARG A 537 14.33 -15.43 -6.37
CA ARG A 537 14.04 -16.69 -7.07
C ARG A 537 12.79 -16.62 -7.97
N ASP A 538 11.88 -15.69 -7.71
CA ASP A 538 10.64 -15.52 -8.47
C ASP A 538 10.81 -14.60 -9.70
N ALA A 539 11.93 -13.89 -9.81
CA ALA A 539 12.25 -13.00 -10.94
C ALA A 539 13.72 -13.16 -11.38
N PRO A 540 14.11 -14.34 -11.88
CA PRO A 540 15.51 -14.61 -12.22
C PRO A 540 16.03 -13.66 -13.32
N GLY A 541 17.23 -13.11 -13.14
CA GLY A 541 17.83 -12.15 -14.07
C GLY A 541 17.35 -10.70 -13.89
N HIS A 542 16.47 -10.45 -12.92
CA HIS A 542 16.03 -9.11 -12.53
C HIS A 542 16.55 -8.77 -11.13
N LYS A 543 17.34 -7.71 -11.04
CA LYS A 543 17.89 -7.21 -9.79
C LYS A 543 16.90 -6.31 -9.06
N VAL A 544 16.97 -6.31 -7.73
CA VAL A 544 16.25 -5.35 -6.89
C VAL A 544 16.78 -3.93 -7.13
N ASN A 545 15.90 -2.94 -7.08
CA ASN A 545 16.30 -1.54 -6.95
C ASN A 545 16.48 -1.21 -5.46
N GLY A 546 17.73 -1.22 -4.99
CA GLY A 546 18.07 -0.96 -3.60
C GLY A 546 17.66 0.43 -3.14
N ALA A 547 17.71 1.43 -4.03
CA ALA A 547 17.29 2.80 -3.71
C ALA A 547 15.77 2.91 -3.54
N LEU A 548 14.99 2.20 -4.36
CA LEU A 548 13.54 2.10 -4.20
C LEU A 548 13.18 1.39 -2.88
N THR A 549 13.92 0.34 -2.51
CA THR A 549 13.57 -0.52 -1.38
C THR A 549 14.21 -0.13 -0.04
N VAL A 550 15.06 0.90 -0.01
CA VAL A 550 15.89 1.20 1.17
C VAL A 550 15.09 1.47 2.44
N GLY A 551 13.95 2.18 2.38
CA GLY A 551 13.15 2.46 3.57
C GLY A 551 12.62 1.18 4.22
N GLU A 552 12.05 0.29 3.40
CA GLU A 552 11.57 -1.03 3.82
C GLU A 552 12.70 -1.93 4.31
N ASN A 553 13.87 -1.90 3.65
CA ASN A 553 15.01 -2.69 4.07
C ASN A 553 15.60 -2.20 5.40
N ILE A 554 15.58 -0.88 5.66
CA ILE A 554 15.93 -0.30 6.96
C ILE A 554 14.90 -0.73 8.01
N GLY A 555 13.61 -0.66 7.70
CA GLY A 555 12.53 -1.15 8.54
C GLY A 555 12.71 -2.62 8.91
N ASP A 556 12.98 -3.50 7.95
CA ASP A 556 13.22 -4.93 8.18
C ASP A 556 14.43 -5.19 9.06
N LEU A 557 15.54 -4.53 8.75
CA LEU A 557 16.78 -4.73 9.49
C LEU A 557 16.65 -4.21 10.92
N GLY A 558 16.00 -3.05 11.12
CA GLY A 558 15.67 -2.53 12.43
C GLY A 558 14.69 -3.40 13.19
N GLY A 559 13.62 -3.85 12.51
CA GLY A 559 12.63 -4.76 13.09
C GLY A 559 13.23 -6.08 13.56
N LEU A 560 14.12 -6.67 12.77
CA LEU A 560 14.87 -7.86 13.16
C LEU A 560 15.79 -7.61 14.37
N THR A 561 16.61 -6.57 14.32
CA THR A 561 17.58 -6.27 15.40
C THR A 561 16.87 -5.96 16.71
N ILE A 562 15.90 -5.06 16.68
CA ILE A 562 15.15 -4.64 17.87
C ILE A 562 14.21 -5.74 18.34
N GLY A 563 13.53 -6.44 17.43
CA GLY A 563 12.67 -7.57 17.78
C GLY A 563 13.45 -8.65 18.53
N HIS A 564 14.69 -8.94 18.10
CA HIS A 564 15.56 -9.90 18.78
C HIS A 564 16.06 -9.38 20.13
N ALA A 565 16.43 -8.11 20.21
CA ALA A 565 16.82 -7.47 21.47
C ALA A 565 15.66 -7.47 22.49
N ALA A 566 14.43 -7.19 22.06
CA ALA A 566 13.24 -7.21 22.90
C ALA A 566 12.86 -8.62 23.34
N TYR A 567 13.03 -9.62 22.46
CA TYR A 567 12.93 -11.02 22.85
C TYR A 567 13.88 -11.34 24.00
N ARG A 568 15.14 -10.92 23.91
CA ARG A 568 16.12 -11.09 25.00
C ARG A 568 15.70 -10.35 26.28
N ILE A 569 15.14 -9.14 26.17
CA ILE A 569 14.58 -8.38 27.31
C ILE A 569 13.47 -9.16 28.03
N SER A 570 12.53 -9.75 27.28
CA SER A 570 11.43 -10.53 27.88
C SER A 570 11.89 -11.77 28.66
N HIS A 571 13.13 -12.21 28.46
CA HIS A 571 13.74 -13.34 29.16
C HIS A 571 14.86 -12.92 30.12
N GLU A 572 15.02 -11.63 30.41
CA GLU A 572 16.02 -11.15 31.37
C GLU A 572 15.81 -11.79 32.75
N GLY A 573 16.81 -12.55 33.21
CA GLY A 573 16.76 -13.27 34.48
C GLY A 573 16.47 -14.77 34.38
N GLY A 574 16.36 -15.35 33.18
CA GLY A 574 16.21 -16.78 32.97
C GLY A 574 16.85 -17.29 31.66
N GLU A 575 16.97 -18.61 31.52
CA GLU A 575 17.33 -19.25 30.24
C GLU A 575 16.06 -19.51 29.42
N ALA A 576 16.06 -19.10 28.15
CA ALA A 576 14.99 -19.44 27.24
C ALA A 576 14.92 -20.98 27.02
N PRO A 577 13.72 -21.58 27.03
CA PRO A 577 13.60 -23.02 26.87
C PRO A 577 14.08 -23.47 25.48
N VAL A 578 14.64 -24.68 25.39
CA VAL A 578 14.82 -25.38 24.11
C VAL A 578 13.53 -26.12 23.80
N ILE A 579 12.89 -25.78 22.68
CA ILE A 579 11.62 -26.37 22.25
C ILE A 579 11.80 -26.96 20.86
N ASP A 580 11.34 -28.19 20.67
CA ASP A 580 11.51 -29.00 19.45
C ASP A 580 12.97 -29.16 18.98
N GLY A 581 13.94 -28.97 19.88
CA GLY A 581 15.37 -29.05 19.59
C GLY A 581 15.97 -27.77 18.99
N LEU A 582 15.25 -26.64 19.04
CA LEU A 582 15.75 -25.32 18.65
C LEU A 582 15.95 -24.45 19.88
N THR A 583 17.02 -23.65 19.90
CA THR A 583 17.21 -22.59 20.89
C THR A 583 16.18 -21.48 20.72
N GLY A 584 16.02 -20.61 21.72
CA GLY A 584 15.18 -19.43 21.61
C GLY A 584 15.55 -18.54 20.41
N ASP A 585 16.83 -18.22 20.26
CA ASP A 585 17.34 -17.42 19.14
C ASP A 585 17.05 -18.08 17.78
N GLN A 586 17.21 -19.41 17.66
CA GLN A 586 16.85 -20.11 16.44
C GLN A 586 15.35 -20.04 16.16
N ARG A 587 14.49 -20.16 17.18
CA ARG A 587 13.03 -20.03 17.02
C ARG A 587 12.61 -18.63 16.59
N PHE A 588 13.29 -17.58 17.07
CA PHE A 588 13.09 -16.21 16.61
C PHE A 588 13.29 -16.07 15.10
N PHE A 589 14.44 -16.54 14.57
CA PHE A 589 14.72 -16.46 13.13
C PHE A 589 13.80 -17.35 12.29
N TYR A 590 13.32 -18.47 12.83
CA TYR A 590 12.26 -19.25 12.21
C TYR A 590 10.94 -18.47 12.14
N GLY A 591 10.56 -17.76 13.21
CA GLY A 591 9.40 -16.86 13.26
C GLY A 591 9.46 -15.77 12.19
N TRP A 592 10.64 -15.17 11.99
CA TRP A 592 10.87 -14.22 10.91
C TRP A 592 10.74 -14.84 9.52
N ALA A 593 11.39 -15.97 9.28
CA ALA A 593 11.37 -16.57 7.95
C ALA A 593 9.96 -17.06 7.56
N GLN A 594 9.16 -17.58 8.50
CA GLN A 594 7.82 -18.11 8.19
C GLN A 594 6.79 -17.01 7.83
N VAL A 595 6.91 -15.79 8.38
CA VAL A 595 6.00 -14.70 7.99
C VAL A 595 6.15 -14.32 6.52
N TRP A 596 7.35 -14.52 5.97
CA TRP A 596 7.67 -14.30 4.57
C TRP A 596 7.48 -15.52 3.67
N CYS A 597 6.92 -16.63 4.16
CA CYS A 597 6.66 -17.80 3.33
C CYS A 597 5.74 -17.44 2.15
N GLY A 598 6.22 -17.54 0.92
CA GLY A 598 5.44 -17.20 -0.27
C GLY A 598 6.19 -17.40 -1.58
N LEU A 599 5.46 -17.31 -2.68
CA LEU A 599 5.99 -17.31 -4.04
C LEU A 599 5.13 -16.43 -4.95
N ALA A 600 5.74 -15.87 -5.99
CA ALA A 600 5.10 -15.06 -7.01
C ALA A 600 5.25 -15.68 -8.42
N ARG A 601 4.28 -15.40 -9.29
CA ARG A 601 4.45 -15.61 -10.74
C ARG A 601 5.48 -14.63 -11.26
N GLU A 602 6.30 -15.04 -12.20
CA GLU A 602 7.39 -14.22 -12.74
C GLU A 602 6.93 -12.84 -13.22
N ALA A 603 5.81 -12.76 -13.96
CA ALA A 603 5.26 -11.48 -14.41
C ALA A 603 4.89 -10.55 -13.24
N GLU A 604 4.29 -11.09 -12.18
CA GLU A 604 3.95 -10.30 -10.99
C GLU A 604 5.22 -9.90 -10.22
N ALA A 605 6.20 -10.79 -10.07
CA ALA A 605 7.45 -10.47 -9.41
C ALA A 605 8.21 -9.35 -10.14
N VAL A 606 8.29 -9.41 -11.47
CA VAL A 606 8.90 -8.35 -12.30
C VAL A 606 8.11 -7.04 -12.20
N ARG A 607 6.77 -7.09 -12.16
CA ARG A 607 5.93 -5.91 -11.96
C ARG A 607 6.21 -5.26 -10.61
N LEU A 608 6.27 -6.04 -9.54
CA LEU A 608 6.53 -5.56 -8.18
C LEU A 608 7.94 -4.95 -8.06
N LEU A 609 8.97 -5.53 -8.68
CA LEU A 609 10.31 -4.92 -8.70
C LEU A 609 10.36 -3.49 -9.27
N ALA A 610 9.39 -3.12 -10.11
CA ALA A 610 9.30 -1.78 -10.69
C ALA A 610 8.55 -0.76 -9.80
N ILE A 611 7.63 -1.21 -8.94
CA ILE A 611 6.67 -0.30 -8.27
C ILE A 611 6.54 -0.49 -6.76
N ASP A 612 6.92 -1.65 -6.23
CA ASP A 612 6.76 -1.99 -4.82
C ASP A 612 8.02 -1.53 -4.06
N PRO A 613 7.91 -0.66 -3.04
CA PRO A 613 9.05 -0.29 -2.21
C PRO A 613 9.53 -1.48 -1.35
N HIS A 614 8.79 -2.57 -1.25
CA HIS A 614 9.24 -3.73 -0.49
C HIS A 614 10.14 -4.65 -1.32
N SER A 615 11.23 -5.12 -0.70
CA SER A 615 12.01 -6.21 -1.27
C SER A 615 11.20 -7.51 -1.39
N PRO A 616 11.53 -8.39 -2.36
CA PRO A 616 10.91 -9.72 -2.48
C PRO A 616 10.99 -10.55 -1.19
N MET A 617 9.97 -11.40 -0.98
CA MET A 617 9.77 -12.15 0.27
C MET A 617 10.98 -13.00 0.69
N ASP A 618 11.64 -13.68 -0.26
CA ASP A 618 12.80 -14.50 0.03
C ASP A 618 14.02 -13.69 0.44
N LEU A 619 14.17 -12.49 -0.12
CA LEU A 619 15.24 -11.55 0.23
C LEU A 619 15.01 -10.90 1.59
N ARG A 620 13.74 -10.55 1.93
CA ARG A 620 13.38 -10.05 3.27
C ARG A 620 13.63 -11.10 4.35
N ALA A 621 13.20 -12.35 4.14
CA ALA A 621 13.51 -13.46 5.04
C ALA A 621 15.03 -13.63 5.25
N ASN A 622 15.81 -13.54 4.17
CA ASN A 622 17.26 -13.69 4.20
C ASN A 622 18.02 -12.43 4.64
N ALA A 623 17.34 -11.30 4.91
CA ALA A 623 17.97 -10.11 5.49
C ALA A 623 18.62 -10.40 6.86
N ALA A 624 18.19 -11.47 7.54
CA ALA A 624 18.80 -12.01 8.75
C ALA A 624 20.33 -12.22 8.63
N ARG A 625 20.86 -12.38 7.42
CA ARG A 625 22.32 -12.48 7.16
C ARG A 625 23.12 -11.27 7.65
N ASN A 626 22.49 -10.11 7.86
CA ASN A 626 23.14 -8.92 8.39
C ASN A 626 23.25 -8.92 9.94
N LEU A 627 22.50 -9.76 10.66
CA LEU A 627 22.55 -9.81 12.13
C LEU A 627 23.65 -10.75 12.60
N THR A 628 24.59 -10.26 13.43
CA THR A 628 25.61 -11.12 14.06
C THR A 628 24.97 -12.24 14.88
N GLU A 629 23.83 -11.95 15.50
CA GLU A 629 23.04 -12.87 16.31
C GLU A 629 22.51 -14.07 15.49
N PHE A 630 22.23 -13.88 14.19
CA PHE A 630 21.89 -14.97 13.28
C PHE A 630 23.10 -15.88 13.02
N HIS A 631 24.28 -15.29 12.78
CA HIS A 631 25.51 -16.04 12.55
C HIS A 631 25.87 -16.89 13.77
N GLU A 632 25.69 -16.34 14.97
CA GLU A 632 25.89 -17.06 16.24
C GLU A 632 24.87 -18.18 16.44
N ALA A 633 23.57 -17.91 16.21
CA ALA A 633 22.49 -18.86 16.43
C ALA A 633 22.59 -20.11 15.54
N PHE A 634 23.15 -19.98 14.34
CA PHE A 634 23.29 -21.07 13.36
C PHE A 634 24.73 -21.48 13.06
N ASP A 635 25.74 -20.91 13.73
CA ASP A 635 27.17 -21.19 13.47
C ASP A 635 27.51 -21.01 11.98
N VAL A 636 27.09 -19.88 11.41
CA VAL A 636 27.36 -19.50 10.00
C VAL A 636 28.83 -19.11 9.86
N ARG A 637 29.49 -19.63 8.82
CA ARG A 637 30.93 -19.46 8.59
C ARG A 637 31.24 -19.04 7.17
N GLU A 638 32.47 -18.56 6.95
CA GLU A 638 32.98 -18.27 5.62
C GLU A 638 32.79 -19.47 4.67
N GLY A 639 32.14 -19.23 3.54
CA GLY A 639 31.79 -20.23 2.54
C GLY A 639 30.34 -20.70 2.59
N ASP A 640 29.61 -20.43 3.67
CA ASP A 640 28.15 -20.63 3.73
C ASP A 640 27.41 -19.55 2.91
N GLY A 641 26.25 -19.89 2.35
CA GLY A 641 25.49 -18.98 1.47
C GLY A 641 24.99 -17.70 2.14
N MET A 642 24.68 -17.75 3.43
CA MET A 642 24.24 -16.60 4.24
C MET A 642 25.42 -15.86 4.90
N TRP A 643 26.67 -16.25 4.63
CA TRP A 643 27.82 -15.55 5.20
C TRP A 643 27.92 -14.11 4.68
N VAL A 644 28.24 -13.20 5.59
CA VAL A 644 28.58 -11.79 5.35
C VAL A 644 29.71 -11.47 6.33
N PRO A 645 30.86 -10.99 5.87
CA PRO A 645 31.94 -10.53 6.75
C PRO A 645 31.41 -9.52 7.79
N GLU A 646 31.92 -9.58 9.01
CA GLU A 646 31.41 -8.77 10.13
C GLU A 646 31.46 -7.25 9.83
N ASP A 647 32.49 -6.79 9.13
CA ASP A 647 32.65 -5.39 8.70
C ASP A 647 31.77 -5.01 7.50
N GLU A 648 31.29 -6.00 6.75
CA GLU A 648 30.38 -5.82 5.60
C GLU A 648 28.90 -5.89 5.99
N ARG A 649 28.56 -6.53 7.13
CA ARG A 649 27.19 -6.53 7.68
C ARG A 649 26.71 -5.10 7.89
N VAL A 650 25.54 -4.79 7.33
CA VAL A 650 24.92 -3.49 7.55
C VAL A 650 24.20 -3.52 8.89
N ARG A 651 24.42 -2.51 9.72
CA ARG A 651 23.72 -2.27 10.98
C ARG A 651 23.46 -0.78 11.15
N ILE A 652 22.21 -0.42 11.39
CA ILE A 652 21.76 0.96 11.55
C ILE A 652 21.43 1.18 13.02
N PHE A 653 20.44 0.43 13.50
CA PHE A 653 20.15 0.14 14.90
C PHE A 653 20.97 -1.09 15.30
#